data_AF-A0A2N8U2D3-F1
#
_entry.id   AF-A0A2N8U2D3-F1
#
_cell.length_a   1.000
_cell.length_b   1.000
_cell.length_c   1.000
_cell.angle_alpha   90.00
_cell.angle_beta   90.00
_cell.angle_gamma   90.00
#
_symmetry.space_group_name_H-M   'P 1'
#
loop_
_entity.id
_entity.type
_entity.pdbx_description
1 polymer ?
#
loop_
_entity_poly.entity_id
_entity_poly.type
_entity_poly.pdbx_seq_one_letter_code
_entity_poly.pdbx_strand_id
1 'polypeptide(L)'
;MKNLLKRLLKILSITSVSTLSIITTSCKFSNTINRQQISNKDLEKKVDKIFSNSNNHIDNKDINKHDSSNTTINKPIYSTTSNQSSQTSYTIPNESYTIPTYNPSLELQEIDNKYLRETVQDFKPIITDQNKIKSMILNNSVSSNFYSHSQFGLQQDEITLDSIQNKTFQFKLIDKNTNKEVDNSKVKWYQRTFYPQDQVFEANHSDNLKELTFELKDNGIVNWIEKINSDGSKPEITQARIFAEYEGYLYSGVVKVISREMSTLLNNEDLAKKEAKRIVEYHKWKSLPTLERLKAAYEWIIANVKYDHDMNFANLSKNQNAHSALIELHTVCAGYSKGLKLLLEELNIPVKFSEGYSARVSLSDKHAWNQVQIDGDWYYLDSTSDTTIKKNDKDRLFFLNTADDFLKADKKDPETKQKRLRNLLFKNYVGNKDDVLALIDKNFDENNGKMNKLVLWTKRDISSPNYSHIHDALKERNLDNFVSRTNYIRQSKGYNIGIEYFFNYNSSYIKQIQVTTTKDNEAPNAIKIEFNEEVKDLKPGNFNITNALIRQVKHNDKTYTLYLDHFKSIGDVEVKLESIKRKDYKFTLSGNNTFKFKTEIKEPKAEVKVLGDGKIEVKTDDKDLEYNFNNNDWQDLPENKIIDRITAGNLYIRFKNTSGLITSEIKTINIKKHNIYANQLKVIGRTIIGVDQTMEYKLKDSNDWISIDKNKLTVSTPGTYEIRVKSTNDGISSDSEIVVIH
;
A
#
# COMPACT_ATOMS: atom_id res chain seq x y z
N MET A 1 18.16 26.81 -11.85
CA MET A 1 17.79 25.58 -11.09
C MET A 1 16.35 25.09 -11.32
N LYS A 2 15.31 25.93 -11.28
CA LYS A 2 13.89 25.50 -11.53
C LYS A 2 13.60 24.95 -12.94
N ASN A 3 14.37 25.34 -13.96
CA ASN A 3 14.18 24.84 -15.34
C ASN A 3 14.95 23.54 -15.65
N LEU A 4 15.98 23.17 -14.87
CA LEU A 4 16.63 21.86 -14.99
C LEU A 4 15.81 20.74 -14.32
N LEU A 5 15.14 21.05 -13.21
CA LEU A 5 14.24 20.10 -12.53
C LEU A 5 13.05 19.69 -13.42
N LYS A 6 12.52 20.63 -14.23
CA LYS A 6 11.44 20.34 -15.20
C LYS A 6 11.87 19.45 -16.36
N ARG A 7 13.16 19.41 -16.73
CA ARG A 7 13.69 18.51 -17.75
C ARG A 7 13.95 17.10 -17.22
N LEU A 8 14.37 16.97 -15.95
CA LEU A 8 14.55 15.67 -15.29
C LEU A 8 13.21 15.00 -14.94
N LEU A 9 12.17 15.76 -14.58
CA LEU A 9 10.84 15.20 -14.33
C LEU A 9 10.13 14.69 -15.60
N LYS A 10 10.50 15.13 -16.80
CA LYS A 10 9.90 14.68 -18.07
C LYS A 10 10.45 13.35 -18.59
N ILE A 11 11.52 12.81 -17.97
CA ILE A 11 12.10 11.50 -18.31
C ILE A 11 11.61 10.41 -17.31
N LEU A 12 10.94 10.80 -16.23
CA LEU A 12 10.44 9.92 -15.17
C LEU A 12 9.00 9.42 -15.37
N SER A 13 8.31 9.76 -16.47
CA SER A 13 6.98 9.23 -16.78
C SER A 13 7.09 7.94 -17.61
N ILE A 14 7.69 6.90 -17.04
CA ILE A 14 7.76 5.58 -17.68
C ILE A 14 7.41 4.53 -16.63
N THR A 15 6.22 3.96 -16.80
CA THR A 15 5.65 2.75 -16.18
C THR A 15 5.28 2.82 -14.70
N SER A 16 3.99 2.64 -14.46
CA SER A 16 3.38 2.20 -13.22
C SER A 16 3.91 0.82 -12.81
N VAL A 17 5.03 0.82 -12.11
CA VAL A 17 5.19 -0.09 -10.98
C VAL A 17 4.88 0.78 -9.78
N SER A 18 3.94 0.35 -8.93
CA SER A 18 3.82 0.88 -7.59
C SER A 18 5.07 0.50 -6.80
N THR A 19 6.21 1.10 -7.12
CA THR A 19 7.28 1.25 -6.15
C THR A 19 6.68 2.13 -5.09
N LEU A 20 6.40 1.56 -3.90
CA LEU A 20 6.32 2.40 -2.71
C LEU A 20 7.50 3.35 -2.80
N SER A 21 7.24 4.65 -2.77
CA SER A 21 8.27 5.64 -2.60
C SER A 21 9.16 5.14 -1.46
N ILE A 22 10.39 4.72 -1.77
CA ILE A 22 11.38 4.30 -0.76
C ILE A 22 11.90 5.60 -0.13
N ILE A 23 11.00 6.39 0.44
CA ILE A 23 11.37 7.52 1.26
C ILE A 23 11.67 6.90 2.62
N THR A 24 12.95 6.79 2.96
CA THR A 24 13.37 6.50 4.32
C THR A 24 13.06 7.73 5.17
N THR A 25 11.88 7.79 5.78
CA THR A 25 11.61 8.77 6.82
C THR A 25 12.15 8.23 8.14
N SER A 26 13.25 8.80 8.62
CA SER A 26 13.77 8.52 9.97
C SER A 26 12.72 8.93 11.02
N CYS A 27 12.09 7.95 11.68
CA CYS A 27 11.49 8.14 13.01
C CYS A 27 12.65 8.49 13.98
N LYS A 28 12.65 9.67 14.58
CA LYS A 28 13.55 10.03 15.71
C LYS A 28 12.78 9.82 17.01
N PHE A 29 13.46 9.46 18.09
CA PHE A 29 12.90 9.45 19.44
C PHE A 29 13.71 10.40 20.33
N SER A 30 13.06 11.29 21.07
CA SER A 30 13.71 12.10 22.11
C SER A 30 13.12 11.82 23.48
N ASN A 31 13.98 11.47 24.44
CA ASN A 31 13.60 11.12 25.81
C ASN A 31 12.98 12.31 26.56
N THR A 32 11.76 12.13 27.08
CA THR A 32 11.30 12.81 28.31
C THR A 32 10.67 11.81 29.26
N ILE A 33 11.50 11.10 30.03
CA ILE A 33 11.06 10.43 31.25
C ILE A 33 11.25 11.43 32.40
N ASN A 34 10.14 11.85 33.01
CA ASN A 34 10.12 12.61 34.26
C ASN A 34 10.82 11.81 35.36
N ARG A 35 12.01 12.27 35.77
CA ARG A 35 12.72 11.79 36.95
C ARG A 35 12.01 12.35 38.18
N GLN A 36 11.14 11.56 38.81
CA GLN A 36 10.81 11.79 40.23
C GLN A 36 12.03 11.36 41.06
N GLN A 37 12.43 12.24 41.97
CA GLN A 37 13.53 12.04 42.91
C GLN A 37 13.36 10.74 43.70
N ILE A 38 14.33 9.85 43.60
CA ILE A 38 14.54 8.78 44.57
C ILE A 38 15.89 9.09 45.21
N SER A 39 15.89 9.22 46.55
CA SER A 39 17.07 9.52 47.34
C SER A 39 18.10 8.40 47.23
N ASN A 40 19.36 8.79 47.06
CA ASN A 40 20.52 7.92 47.18
C ASN A 40 20.61 7.35 48.60
N LYS A 41 20.20 6.08 48.76
CA LYS A 41 20.83 5.13 49.66
C LYS A 41 20.44 3.73 49.17
N ASP A 42 21.43 2.86 49.18
CA ASP A 42 21.36 1.43 48.86
C ASP A 42 21.45 1.08 47.36
N LEU A 43 22.69 0.95 46.87
CA LEU A 43 23.14 -0.10 45.94
C LEU A 43 24.67 -0.04 45.77
N GLU A 44 25.40 -0.11 46.88
CA GLU A 44 26.73 -0.74 46.89
C GLU A 44 26.53 -2.20 47.28
N LYS A 45 26.73 -3.12 46.33
CA LYS A 45 27.41 -4.42 46.49
C LYS A 45 27.09 -5.37 45.34
N LYS A 46 28.16 -6.05 44.91
CA LYS A 46 28.25 -7.14 43.92
C LYS A 46 28.23 -6.64 42.48
N VAL A 47 29.36 -6.65 41.80
CA VAL A 47 29.97 -7.84 41.20
C VAL A 47 31.48 -7.62 41.10
N ASP A 48 32.24 -8.54 41.68
CA ASP A 48 33.68 -8.66 41.52
C ASP A 48 33.97 -10.08 41.00
N LYS A 49 34.96 -10.18 40.10
CA LYS A 49 35.65 -11.37 39.60
C LYS A 49 34.86 -12.32 38.67
N ILE A 50 35.34 -12.46 37.42
CA ILE A 50 36.44 -13.39 37.07
C ILE A 50 37.12 -12.93 35.76
N PHE A 51 38.45 -12.86 35.84
CA PHE A 51 39.53 -12.71 34.86
C PHE A 51 39.45 -13.73 33.68
N SER A 52 40.16 -13.69 32.55
CA SER A 52 41.41 -13.02 32.15
C SER A 52 41.73 -13.34 30.68
N ASN A 53 42.54 -12.45 30.09
CA ASN A 53 43.59 -12.67 29.08
C ASN A 53 43.16 -12.91 27.61
N SER A 54 43.78 -12.28 26.61
CA SER A 54 45.18 -11.84 26.49
C SER A 54 45.38 -10.69 25.46
N ASN A 55 46.15 -9.66 25.84
CA ASN A 55 47.37 -9.09 25.22
C ASN A 55 47.50 -9.05 23.68
N ASN A 56 48.14 -8.08 23.03
CA ASN A 56 48.89 -6.87 23.38
C ASN A 56 49.23 -6.15 22.06
N HIS A 57 49.28 -4.82 22.08
CA HIS A 57 50.41 -3.96 21.64
C HIS A 57 49.87 -2.53 21.37
N ILE A 58 50.20 -1.53 22.22
CA ILE A 58 51.35 -0.60 22.11
C ILE A 58 51.15 0.32 20.88
N ASP A 59 51.04 1.65 20.95
CA ASP A 59 51.76 2.64 21.77
C ASP A 59 50.98 3.98 21.90
N ASN A 60 51.07 4.58 23.09
CA ASN A 60 51.45 5.98 23.40
C ASN A 60 51.50 7.01 22.23
N LYS A 61 51.07 8.27 22.35
CA LYS A 61 51.27 9.23 23.47
C LYS A 61 50.58 10.58 23.15
N ASP A 62 50.23 11.27 24.23
CA ASP A 62 50.21 12.73 24.45
C ASP A 62 49.30 13.65 23.59
N ILE A 63 48.37 14.39 24.23
CA ILE A 63 48.62 15.75 24.75
C ILE A 63 47.40 16.22 25.58
N ASN A 64 47.73 17.01 26.61
CA ASN A 64 46.97 17.45 27.78
C ASN A 64 45.76 18.39 27.56
N LYS A 65 44.90 18.33 28.59
CA LYS A 65 44.10 19.41 29.20
C LYS A 65 44.69 20.82 29.04
N HIS A 66 43.85 21.83 28.80
CA HIS A 66 43.42 22.81 29.83
C HIS A 66 42.47 23.89 29.29
N ASP A 67 41.63 24.33 30.23
CA ASP A 67 41.06 25.66 30.43
C ASP A 67 39.84 26.20 29.65
N SER A 68 38.81 26.39 30.49
CA SER A 68 37.71 27.33 30.44
C SER A 68 38.14 28.80 30.29
N SER A 69 37.40 29.56 29.49
CA SER A 69 37.02 30.94 29.85
C SER A 69 35.80 31.42 29.04
N ASN A 70 34.95 32.18 29.73
CA ASN A 70 33.71 32.79 29.25
C ASN A 70 33.93 33.83 28.15
N THR A 71 32.97 33.97 27.23
CA THR A 71 32.47 35.29 26.80
C THR A 71 31.12 35.16 26.10
N THR A 72 30.12 35.82 26.69
CA THR A 72 28.82 36.18 26.12
C THR A 72 29.01 37.12 24.92
N ILE A 73 28.12 37.04 23.91
CA ILE A 73 27.32 38.14 23.34
C ILE A 73 26.69 37.79 21.96
N ASN A 74 25.42 38.19 21.82
CA ASN A 74 24.60 38.45 20.62
C ASN A 74 23.80 37.33 19.93
N LYS A 75 22.49 37.33 20.25
CA LYS A 75 21.38 37.07 19.33
C LYS A 75 21.38 38.08 18.17
N PRO A 76 20.92 37.67 16.97
CA PRO A 76 20.08 38.51 16.14
C PRO A 76 18.64 37.99 16.11
N ILE A 77 17.75 38.94 16.35
CA ILE A 77 16.30 38.89 16.13
C ILE A 77 16.08 38.90 14.61
N TYR A 78 15.21 38.03 14.10
CA TYR A 78 14.54 38.27 12.81
C TYR A 78 13.03 38.38 13.03
N SER A 79 12.55 39.54 12.59
CA SER A 79 11.19 40.04 12.62
C SER A 79 10.23 39.16 11.83
N THR A 80 9.09 38.88 12.46
CA THR A 80 7.87 38.38 11.83
C THR A 80 7.22 39.48 10.99
N THR A 81 7.19 39.30 9.68
CA THR A 81 6.20 39.93 8.80
C THR A 81 5.20 38.87 8.36
N SER A 82 3.98 39.02 8.88
CA SER A 82 2.77 38.34 8.46
C SER A 82 2.46 38.66 7.00
N ASN A 83 2.41 37.64 6.13
CA ASN A 83 1.62 37.71 4.91
C ASN A 83 0.57 36.60 4.95
N GLN A 84 -0.67 37.03 5.16
CA GLN A 84 -1.87 36.28 4.85
C GLN A 84 -1.77 35.86 3.37
N SER A 85 -1.71 34.55 3.11
CA SER A 85 -2.00 34.03 1.77
C SER A 85 -3.42 33.49 1.78
N SER A 86 -4.29 34.28 1.16
CA SER A 86 -5.62 33.96 0.72
C SER A 86 -5.66 32.60 0.01
N GLN A 87 -6.61 31.77 0.43
CA GLN A 87 -7.08 30.59 -0.30
C GLN A 87 -7.46 31.01 -1.71
N THR A 88 -6.57 30.72 -2.65
CA THR A 88 -6.90 30.67 -4.07
C THR A 88 -6.98 29.19 -4.41
N SER A 89 -8.21 28.75 -4.69
CA SER A 89 -8.52 27.50 -5.36
C SER A 89 -7.75 27.49 -6.68
N TYR A 90 -6.66 26.75 -6.74
CA TYR A 90 -5.98 26.46 -8.00
C TYR A 90 -6.85 25.50 -8.79
N THR A 91 -7.80 26.07 -9.53
CA THR A 91 -8.36 25.42 -10.71
C THR A 91 -7.19 25.31 -11.69
N ILE A 92 -6.60 24.13 -11.82
CA ILE A 92 -5.69 23.85 -12.93
C ILE A 92 -6.54 24.03 -14.19
N PRO A 93 -6.25 25.00 -15.07
CA PRO A 93 -6.94 25.06 -16.34
C PRO A 93 -6.69 23.73 -17.06
N ASN A 94 -7.74 23.12 -17.60
CA ASN A 94 -7.61 22.15 -18.68
C ASN A 94 -6.99 22.88 -19.88
N GLU A 95 -5.69 23.18 -19.79
CA GLU A 95 -4.87 23.44 -20.97
C GLU A 95 -4.68 22.07 -21.60
N SER A 96 -5.46 21.84 -22.66
CA SER A 96 -5.13 20.86 -23.68
C SER A 96 -3.67 21.11 -24.04
N TYR A 97 -2.77 20.23 -23.58
CA TYR A 97 -1.38 20.28 -23.99
C TYR A 97 -1.33 19.90 -25.48
N THR A 98 -1.51 20.89 -26.36
CA THR A 98 -1.00 20.79 -27.72
C THR A 98 0.50 20.65 -27.60
N ILE A 99 1.00 19.43 -27.83
CA ILE A 99 2.39 19.17 -28.13
C ILE A 99 2.80 20.17 -29.23
N PRO A 100 3.96 20.83 -29.12
CA PRO A 100 4.38 21.80 -30.12
C PRO A 100 4.32 21.10 -31.48
N THR A 101 3.57 21.70 -32.41
CA THR A 101 3.55 21.31 -33.82
C THR A 101 4.98 21.37 -34.33
N TYR A 102 5.64 20.21 -34.32
CA TYR A 102 6.99 20.06 -34.85
C TYR A 102 6.86 19.99 -36.37
N ASN A 103 7.12 21.11 -37.04
CA ASN A 103 7.36 21.14 -38.48
C ASN A 103 8.39 22.25 -38.77
N PRO A 104 9.62 21.83 -39.03
CA PRO A 104 10.14 21.90 -40.38
C PRO A 104 10.38 20.49 -40.92
N SER A 105 10.19 20.29 -42.22
CA SER A 105 10.59 19.06 -42.89
C SER A 105 12.05 18.75 -42.53
N LEU A 106 12.29 17.60 -41.91
CA LEU A 106 13.65 17.12 -41.66
C LEU A 106 14.37 16.98 -43.00
N GLU A 107 15.42 17.77 -43.21
CA GLU A 107 16.33 17.57 -44.34
C GLU A 107 17.15 16.30 -44.05
N LEU A 108 16.76 15.21 -44.71
CA LEU A 108 17.34 13.90 -44.51
C LEU A 108 18.64 13.77 -45.32
N GLN A 109 19.66 13.16 -44.71
CA GLN A 109 20.85 12.73 -45.45
C GLN A 109 20.46 11.67 -46.49
N GLU A 110 21.28 11.48 -47.52
CA GLU A 110 21.03 10.51 -48.60
C GLU A 110 20.73 9.10 -48.07
N ILE A 111 21.45 8.68 -47.02
CA ILE A 111 21.24 7.40 -46.35
C ILE A 111 19.86 7.31 -45.69
N ASP A 112 19.40 8.36 -45.02
CA ASP A 112 18.09 8.37 -44.35
C ASP A 112 16.94 8.27 -45.36
N ASN A 113 17.08 8.92 -46.53
CA ASN A 113 16.13 8.78 -47.63
C ASN A 113 16.05 7.35 -48.18
N LYS A 114 17.17 6.61 -48.17
CA LYS A 114 17.18 5.18 -48.52
C LYS A 114 16.36 4.38 -47.50
N TYR A 115 16.65 4.51 -46.20
CA TYR A 115 15.90 3.78 -45.17
C TYR A 115 14.43 4.18 -45.09
N LEU A 116 14.09 5.43 -45.39
CA LEU A 116 12.69 5.88 -45.48
C LEU A 116 11.88 5.04 -46.48
N ARG A 117 12.49 4.65 -47.61
CA ARG A 117 11.87 3.84 -48.67
C ARG A 117 11.98 2.34 -48.44
N GLU A 118 13.17 1.84 -48.12
CA GLU A 118 13.46 0.39 -48.13
C GLU A 118 12.83 -0.36 -46.96
N THR A 119 12.75 0.26 -45.78
CA THR A 119 12.26 -0.40 -44.55
C THR A 119 10.78 -0.79 -44.56
N VAL A 120 10.01 -0.29 -45.54
CA VAL A 120 8.60 -0.63 -45.77
C VAL A 120 8.40 -1.55 -46.97
N GLN A 121 9.45 -1.95 -47.67
CA GLN A 121 9.39 -2.91 -48.78
C GLN A 121 9.63 -4.34 -48.28
N ASP A 122 9.74 -5.30 -49.19
CA ASP A 122 10.22 -6.63 -48.85
C ASP A 122 11.67 -6.58 -48.36
N PHE A 123 12.00 -7.40 -47.38
CA PHE A 123 13.31 -7.40 -46.74
C PHE A 123 14.44 -7.65 -47.74
N LYS A 124 15.38 -6.71 -47.85
CA LYS A 124 16.61 -6.81 -48.63
C LYS A 124 17.79 -6.19 -47.87
N PRO A 125 18.98 -6.83 -47.85
CA PRO A 125 20.16 -6.27 -47.19
C PRO A 125 20.53 -4.88 -47.70
N ILE A 126 20.94 -4.00 -46.78
CA ILE A 126 21.47 -2.68 -47.10
C ILE A 126 22.95 -2.66 -46.74
N ILE A 127 23.81 -2.74 -47.76
CA ILE A 127 25.26 -2.64 -47.56
C ILE A 127 25.60 -1.22 -47.09
N THR A 128 26.19 -1.12 -45.90
CA THR A 128 26.67 0.12 -45.30
C THR A 128 27.93 -0.17 -44.47
N ASP A 129 28.79 0.84 -44.33
CA ASP A 129 29.98 0.72 -43.50
C ASP A 129 29.68 0.97 -42.01
N GLN A 130 30.63 0.58 -41.17
CA GLN A 130 30.50 0.65 -39.71
C GLN A 130 30.42 2.09 -39.17
N ASN A 131 31.09 3.06 -39.81
CA ASN A 131 31.04 4.46 -39.37
C ASN A 131 29.65 5.07 -39.63
N LYS A 132 29.01 4.69 -40.74
CA LYS A 132 27.62 5.03 -41.02
C LYS A 132 26.66 4.40 -40.02
N ILE A 133 26.84 3.12 -39.66
CA ILE A 133 26.02 2.48 -38.61
C ILE A 133 26.11 3.26 -37.28
N LYS A 134 27.32 3.62 -36.83
CA LYS A 134 27.48 4.43 -35.61
C LYS A 134 26.79 5.80 -35.73
N SER A 135 26.89 6.44 -36.89
CA SER A 135 26.22 7.72 -37.17
C SER A 135 24.69 7.60 -37.15
N MET A 136 24.14 6.51 -37.70
CA MET A 136 22.70 6.19 -37.64
C MET A 136 22.24 5.96 -36.20
N ILE A 137 23.01 5.22 -35.40
CA ILE A 137 22.72 4.98 -33.98
C ILE A 137 22.68 6.31 -33.19
N LEU A 138 23.56 7.26 -33.52
CA LEU A 138 23.61 8.60 -32.91
C LEU A 138 22.54 9.56 -33.44
N ASN A 139 21.81 9.21 -34.51
CA ASN A 139 20.84 10.09 -35.14
C ASN A 139 19.59 10.29 -34.27
N ASN A 140 19.55 11.43 -33.56
CA ASN A 140 18.41 11.84 -32.75
C ASN A 140 17.30 12.53 -33.55
N SER A 141 17.52 12.79 -34.83
CA SER A 141 16.58 13.48 -35.71
C SER A 141 15.44 12.56 -36.15
N VAL A 142 15.64 11.23 -36.17
CA VAL A 142 14.63 10.22 -36.54
C VAL A 142 14.09 9.43 -35.32
N SER A 143 13.08 8.58 -35.51
CA SER A 143 12.50 7.71 -34.47
C SER A 143 13.40 6.48 -34.21
N SER A 144 13.27 5.83 -33.06
CA SER A 144 14.11 4.68 -32.69
C SER A 144 13.98 3.48 -33.64
N ASN A 145 12.80 3.28 -34.22
CA ASN A 145 12.53 2.21 -35.17
C ASN A 145 12.70 2.62 -36.64
N PHE A 146 13.24 3.83 -36.89
CA PHE A 146 13.35 4.39 -38.25
C PHE A 146 14.18 3.50 -39.18
N TYR A 147 15.31 2.99 -38.68
CA TYR A 147 16.24 2.13 -39.41
C TYR A 147 15.91 0.62 -39.26
N SER A 148 14.81 0.28 -38.59
CA SER A 148 14.38 -1.11 -38.44
C SER A 148 13.61 -1.58 -39.66
N HIS A 149 13.68 -2.86 -40.01
CA HIS A 149 12.73 -3.47 -40.92
C HIS A 149 11.54 -4.06 -40.12
N SER A 150 10.32 -4.03 -40.65
CA SER A 150 9.14 -4.51 -39.90
C SER A 150 9.17 -6.02 -39.61
N GLN A 151 9.83 -6.81 -40.47
CA GLN A 151 9.93 -8.28 -40.34
C GLN A 151 10.66 -8.74 -39.08
N PHE A 152 11.59 -7.96 -38.53
CA PHE A 152 12.40 -8.38 -37.38
C PHE A 152 12.14 -7.48 -36.17
N GLY A 153 12.53 -7.96 -34.99
CA GLY A 153 12.52 -7.18 -33.76
C GLY A 153 13.27 -7.90 -32.66
N LEU A 154 13.62 -7.17 -31.60
CA LEU A 154 14.19 -7.81 -30.42
C LEU A 154 13.11 -8.66 -29.74
N GLN A 155 13.53 -9.76 -29.13
CA GLN A 155 12.65 -10.57 -28.28
C GLN A 155 12.05 -9.74 -27.13
N GLN A 156 12.80 -8.74 -26.68
CA GLN A 156 12.41 -7.85 -25.60
C GLN A 156 12.99 -6.45 -25.88
N ASP A 157 12.14 -5.43 -25.79
CA ASP A 157 12.53 -4.05 -26.08
C ASP A 157 13.00 -3.27 -24.84
N GLU A 158 12.79 -3.83 -23.63
CA GLU A 158 13.28 -3.27 -22.38
C GLU A 158 13.61 -4.36 -21.35
N ILE A 159 14.80 -4.30 -20.75
CA ILE A 159 15.20 -5.14 -19.60
C ILE A 159 15.79 -4.30 -18.48
N THR A 160 15.77 -4.87 -17.27
CA THR A 160 16.42 -4.29 -16.09
C THR A 160 17.43 -5.29 -15.54
N LEU A 161 18.68 -4.86 -15.39
CA LEU A 161 19.75 -5.61 -14.74
C LEU A 161 19.93 -5.16 -13.29
N ASP A 162 20.17 -6.12 -12.41
CA ASP A 162 20.48 -5.88 -11.00
C ASP A 162 21.63 -6.78 -10.54
N SER A 163 22.26 -6.45 -9.41
CA SER A 163 23.47 -7.15 -8.96
C SER A 163 23.23 -8.53 -8.33
N ILE A 164 21.97 -8.95 -8.14
CA ILE A 164 21.57 -10.12 -7.35
C ILE A 164 20.82 -11.15 -8.19
N GLN A 165 19.66 -10.79 -8.74
CA GLN A 165 18.75 -11.72 -9.42
C GLN A 165 18.97 -11.72 -10.94
N ASN A 166 19.00 -10.54 -11.58
CA ASN A 166 19.08 -10.38 -13.03
C ASN A 166 20.44 -9.81 -13.46
N LYS A 167 21.51 -10.48 -13.06
CA LYS A 167 22.89 -10.02 -13.33
C LYS A 167 23.27 -10.09 -14.81
N THR A 168 22.62 -10.95 -15.58
CA THR A 168 22.90 -11.17 -16.99
C THR A 168 21.61 -11.41 -17.76
N PHE A 169 21.57 -10.97 -19.02
CA PHE A 169 20.47 -11.23 -19.95
C PHE A 169 21.03 -11.37 -21.36
N GLN A 170 20.47 -12.25 -22.18
CA GLN A 170 20.86 -12.38 -23.58
C GLN A 170 19.75 -11.85 -24.49
N PHE A 171 20.04 -10.76 -25.20
CA PHE A 171 19.16 -10.29 -26.26
C PHE A 171 19.22 -11.21 -27.47
N LYS A 172 18.05 -11.34 -28.12
CA LYS A 172 17.87 -12.13 -29.35
C LYS A 172 17.11 -11.29 -30.35
N LEU A 173 17.54 -11.36 -31.61
CA LEU A 173 16.78 -10.82 -32.73
C LEU A 173 15.88 -11.91 -33.29
N ILE A 174 14.59 -11.62 -33.45
CA ILE A 174 13.56 -12.57 -33.86
C ILE A 174 12.99 -12.14 -35.21
N ASP A 175 12.83 -13.09 -36.12
CA ASP A 175 11.97 -12.94 -37.29
C ASP A 175 10.50 -13.06 -36.83
N LYS A 176 9.74 -11.98 -36.93
CA LYS A 176 8.35 -11.91 -36.44
C LYS A 176 7.38 -12.75 -37.25
N ASN A 177 7.71 -13.09 -38.50
CA ASN A 177 6.85 -13.91 -39.35
C ASN A 177 6.97 -15.39 -38.98
N THR A 178 8.18 -15.84 -38.64
CA THR A 178 8.45 -17.25 -38.30
C THR A 178 8.59 -17.52 -36.81
N ASN A 179 8.68 -16.46 -36.00
CA ASN A 179 9.02 -16.48 -34.58
C ASN A 179 10.33 -17.23 -34.26
N LYS A 180 11.28 -17.23 -35.20
CA LYS A 180 12.59 -17.88 -35.06
C LYS A 180 13.68 -16.86 -34.77
N GLU A 181 14.63 -17.27 -33.96
CA GLU A 181 15.85 -16.51 -33.67
C GLU A 181 16.71 -16.39 -34.93
N VAL A 182 17.16 -15.17 -35.21
CA VAL A 182 18.17 -14.89 -36.22
C VAL A 182 19.51 -15.39 -35.69
N ASP A 183 20.27 -16.09 -36.54
CA ASP A 183 21.61 -16.57 -36.22
C ASP A 183 22.48 -15.40 -35.71
N ASN A 184 22.81 -15.44 -34.42
CA ASN A 184 23.50 -14.36 -33.75
C ASN A 184 24.89 -14.07 -34.37
N SER A 185 25.53 -15.05 -35.02
CA SER A 185 26.81 -14.79 -35.72
C SER A 185 26.69 -13.76 -36.85
N LYS A 186 25.46 -13.47 -37.29
CA LYS A 186 25.12 -12.46 -38.31
C LYS A 186 24.67 -11.13 -37.70
N VAL A 187 24.56 -11.05 -36.37
CA VAL A 187 24.09 -9.86 -35.66
C VAL A 187 25.27 -9.17 -35.01
N LYS A 188 25.44 -7.87 -35.26
CA LYS A 188 26.42 -7.05 -34.55
C LYS A 188 25.73 -6.24 -33.47
N TRP A 189 26.29 -6.26 -32.28
CA TRP A 189 25.70 -5.61 -31.13
C TRP A 189 26.44 -4.32 -30.77
N TYR A 190 25.66 -3.29 -30.43
CA TYR A 190 26.16 -1.99 -30.00
C TYR A 190 25.44 -1.51 -28.74
N GLN A 191 26.13 -0.72 -27.93
CA GLN A 191 25.56 0.04 -26.83
C GLN A 191 25.71 1.52 -27.13
N ARG A 192 24.62 2.28 -26.99
CA ARG A 192 24.64 3.73 -26.99
C ARG A 192 24.38 4.27 -25.59
N THR A 193 25.34 4.99 -25.03
CA THR A 193 25.20 5.68 -23.75
C THR A 193 24.63 7.08 -23.98
N PHE A 194 23.92 7.63 -22.99
CA PHE A 194 23.49 9.04 -23.01
C PHE A 194 24.20 9.91 -21.96
N TYR A 195 24.76 9.26 -20.94
CA TYR A 195 25.49 9.87 -19.84
C TYR A 195 26.65 8.93 -19.44
N PRO A 196 27.86 9.45 -19.14
CA PRO A 196 28.24 10.86 -19.12
C PRO A 196 28.40 11.49 -20.52
N GLN A 197 28.52 10.67 -21.58
CA GLN A 197 28.60 11.13 -22.98
C GLN A 197 27.67 10.33 -23.88
N ASP A 198 27.19 10.98 -24.95
CA ASP A 198 26.38 10.36 -26.01
C ASP A 198 27.32 9.68 -27.03
N GLN A 199 27.58 8.39 -26.81
CA GLN A 199 28.60 7.63 -27.55
C GLN A 199 28.11 6.22 -27.88
N VAL A 200 28.72 5.62 -28.90
CA VAL A 200 28.40 4.27 -29.37
C VAL A 200 29.61 3.37 -29.18
N PHE A 201 29.40 2.27 -28.47
CA PHE A 201 30.38 1.23 -28.18
C PHE A 201 29.96 -0.06 -28.87
N GLU A 202 30.94 -0.77 -29.39
CA GLU A 202 30.75 -2.13 -29.91
C GLU A 202 30.71 -3.13 -28.77
N ALA A 203 30.15 -4.29 -29.05
CA ALA A 203 30.32 -5.45 -28.20
C ALA A 203 31.80 -5.77 -27.93
N ASN A 204 32.06 -6.35 -26.75
CA ASN A 204 33.39 -6.68 -26.23
C ASN A 204 34.32 -5.46 -26.02
N HIS A 205 33.79 -4.23 -26.01
CA HIS A 205 34.59 -3.05 -25.66
C HIS A 205 35.10 -3.13 -24.21
N SER A 206 36.41 -3.25 -24.03
CA SER A 206 37.06 -3.52 -22.73
C SER A 206 37.86 -2.36 -22.14
N ASP A 207 38.09 -1.30 -22.91
CA ASP A 207 39.16 -0.35 -22.62
C ASP A 207 38.83 0.59 -21.45
N ASN A 208 37.54 0.84 -21.17
CA ASN A 208 37.10 1.60 -20.00
C ASN A 208 35.65 1.29 -19.57
N LEU A 209 35.46 0.37 -18.61
CA LEU A 209 34.13 0.06 -18.04
C LEU A 209 33.42 1.29 -17.43
N LYS A 210 34.15 2.37 -17.10
CA LYS A 210 33.54 3.60 -16.56
C LYS A 210 32.75 4.37 -17.62
N GLU A 211 32.93 4.11 -18.90
CA GLU A 211 32.19 4.77 -19.98
C GLU A 211 30.88 4.03 -20.29
N LEU A 212 30.87 2.71 -20.11
CA LEU A 212 29.72 1.85 -20.38
C LEU A 212 28.62 1.97 -19.32
N THR A 213 27.41 1.54 -19.67
CA THR A 213 26.30 1.37 -18.72
C THR A 213 26.17 -0.09 -18.28
N PHE A 214 26.37 -1.01 -19.22
CA PHE A 214 26.49 -2.45 -19.01
C PHE A 214 27.64 -3.00 -19.86
N GLU A 215 28.18 -4.15 -19.47
CA GLU A 215 29.09 -4.91 -20.34
C GLU A 215 28.26 -5.60 -21.42
N LEU A 216 28.64 -5.45 -22.69
CA LEU A 216 27.95 -6.05 -23.83
C LEU A 216 28.89 -7.01 -24.54
N LYS A 217 28.45 -8.25 -24.76
CA LYS A 217 29.18 -9.28 -25.51
C LYS A 217 28.68 -9.37 -26.96
N ASP A 218 29.52 -9.94 -27.82
CA ASP A 218 29.23 -10.15 -29.25
C ASP A 218 28.01 -11.05 -29.51
N ASN A 219 27.58 -11.80 -28.50
CA ASN A 219 26.42 -12.65 -28.56
C ASN A 219 25.13 -12.08 -27.98
N GLY A 220 25.08 -10.75 -27.80
CA GLY A 220 23.93 -10.05 -27.25
C GLY A 220 23.76 -10.23 -25.75
N ILE A 221 24.69 -10.91 -25.07
CA ILE A 221 24.72 -10.99 -23.62
C ILE A 221 25.09 -9.62 -23.05
N VAL A 222 24.26 -9.11 -22.16
CA VAL A 222 24.53 -7.94 -21.34
C VAL A 222 24.77 -8.38 -19.90
N ASN A 223 25.81 -7.84 -19.26
CA ASN A 223 26.11 -8.09 -17.85
C ASN A 223 26.05 -6.80 -17.04
N TRP A 224 25.51 -6.93 -15.84
CA TRP A 224 25.46 -5.87 -14.85
C TRP A 224 26.87 -5.41 -14.48
N ILE A 225 27.07 -4.10 -14.42
CA ILE A 225 28.26 -3.45 -13.85
C ILE A 225 27.83 -2.33 -12.90
N GLU A 226 28.63 -2.04 -11.88
CA GLU A 226 28.37 -0.90 -11.01
C GLU A 226 28.82 0.39 -11.69
N LYS A 227 27.89 1.30 -11.96
CA LYS A 227 28.26 2.63 -12.43
C LYS A 227 28.77 3.48 -11.26
N ILE A 228 29.98 4.01 -11.41
CA ILE A 228 30.58 4.96 -10.48
C ILE A 228 30.90 6.22 -11.28
N ASN A 229 30.28 7.33 -10.91
CA ASN A 229 30.55 8.64 -11.48
C ASN A 229 31.95 9.13 -11.07
N SER A 230 32.46 10.14 -11.78
CA SER A 230 33.80 10.71 -11.49
C SER A 230 33.93 11.30 -10.09
N ASP A 231 32.83 11.71 -9.46
CA ASP A 231 32.76 12.19 -8.07
C ASP A 231 32.64 11.06 -7.03
N GLY A 232 32.66 9.80 -7.47
CA GLY A 232 32.48 8.62 -6.63
C GLY A 232 31.02 8.26 -6.33
N SER A 233 30.06 9.06 -6.78
CA SER A 233 28.63 8.77 -6.59
C SER A 233 28.18 7.58 -7.44
N LYS A 234 27.21 6.83 -6.93
CA LYS A 234 26.61 5.67 -7.59
C LYS A 234 25.15 6.00 -7.91
N PRO A 235 24.82 6.33 -9.17
CA PRO A 235 23.44 6.59 -9.53
C PRO A 235 22.57 5.36 -9.25
N GLU A 236 21.40 5.55 -8.63
CA GLU A 236 20.49 4.45 -8.30
C GLU A 236 20.07 3.64 -9.53
N ILE A 237 19.83 4.34 -10.64
CA ILE A 237 19.45 3.76 -11.92
C ILE A 237 20.25 4.46 -13.02
N THR A 238 20.79 3.67 -13.95
CA THR A 238 21.35 4.13 -15.22
C THR A 238 20.68 3.42 -16.37
N GLN A 239 20.78 3.99 -17.57
CA GLN A 239 20.20 3.36 -18.76
C GLN A 239 21.01 3.69 -20.00
N ALA A 240 21.02 2.73 -20.92
CA ALA A 240 21.57 2.88 -22.26
C ALA A 240 20.68 2.14 -23.26
N ARG A 241 20.83 2.47 -24.54
CA ARG A 241 20.20 1.72 -25.61
C ARG A 241 21.13 0.63 -26.10
N ILE A 242 20.59 -0.57 -26.26
CA ILE A 242 21.24 -1.64 -27.02
C ILE A 242 20.73 -1.60 -28.46
N PHE A 243 21.59 -1.90 -29.42
CA PHE A 243 21.24 -2.05 -30.83
C PHE A 243 21.75 -3.38 -31.36
N ALA A 244 20.87 -4.13 -32.03
CA ALA A 244 21.22 -5.20 -32.93
C ALA A 244 21.27 -4.64 -34.36
N GLU A 245 22.41 -4.80 -35.02
CA GLU A 245 22.55 -4.57 -36.46
C GLU A 245 22.47 -5.90 -37.18
N TYR A 246 21.57 -5.99 -38.16
CA TYR A 246 21.39 -7.17 -39.00
C TYR A 246 21.10 -6.74 -40.44
N GLU A 247 21.99 -7.12 -41.36
CA GLU A 247 21.90 -6.82 -42.80
C GLU A 247 21.71 -5.32 -43.11
N GLY A 248 22.31 -4.46 -42.30
CA GLY A 248 22.24 -3.00 -42.41
C GLY A 248 21.07 -2.35 -41.66
N TYR A 249 20.17 -3.12 -41.04
CA TYR A 249 19.05 -2.58 -40.26
C TYR A 249 19.37 -2.56 -38.78
N LEU A 250 18.79 -1.59 -38.06
CA LEU A 250 19.02 -1.41 -36.62
C LEU A 250 17.76 -1.67 -35.82
N TYR A 251 17.87 -2.50 -34.78
CA TYR A 251 16.79 -2.83 -33.85
C TYR A 251 17.26 -2.48 -32.45
N SER A 252 16.50 -1.63 -31.75
CA SER A 252 16.94 -1.06 -30.48
C SER A 252 16.08 -1.47 -29.31
N GLY A 253 16.71 -1.70 -28.16
CA GLY A 253 16.04 -1.88 -26.87
C GLY A 253 16.65 -0.97 -25.81
N VAL A 254 16.04 -0.93 -24.63
CA VAL A 254 16.51 -0.18 -23.46
C VAL A 254 17.01 -1.16 -22.41
N VAL A 255 18.21 -0.91 -21.88
CA VAL A 255 18.74 -1.64 -20.73
C VAL A 255 18.85 -0.67 -19.57
N LYS A 256 18.06 -0.93 -18.53
CA LYS A 256 18.17 -0.24 -17.23
C LYS A 256 19.11 -1.04 -16.34
N VAL A 257 19.99 -0.35 -15.62
CA VAL A 257 20.94 -0.97 -14.68
C VAL A 257 20.76 -0.32 -13.33
N ILE A 258 20.38 -1.12 -12.34
CA ILE A 258 20.11 -0.68 -10.97
C ILE A 258 21.38 -0.84 -10.14
N SER A 259 21.72 0.15 -9.30
CA SER A 259 22.92 0.09 -8.43
C SER A 259 22.87 -1.09 -7.46
N ARG A 260 24.01 -1.49 -6.89
CA ARG A 260 24.04 -2.57 -5.88
C ARG A 260 23.22 -2.26 -4.64
N GLU A 261 23.24 -1.02 -4.18
CA GLU A 261 22.46 -0.61 -3.01
C GLU A 261 20.97 -0.76 -3.28
N MET A 262 20.49 -0.23 -4.42
CA MET A 262 19.09 -0.37 -4.82
C MET A 262 18.71 -1.83 -5.12
N SER A 263 19.61 -2.61 -5.72
CA SER A 263 19.42 -4.08 -5.90
C SER A 263 19.19 -4.77 -4.56
N THR A 264 19.96 -4.39 -3.52
CA THR A 264 19.83 -4.96 -2.17
C THR A 264 18.49 -4.59 -1.54
N LEU A 265 18.05 -3.33 -1.69
CA LEU A 265 16.76 -2.88 -1.19
C LEU A 265 15.59 -3.62 -1.85
N LEU A 266 15.61 -3.75 -3.18
CA LEU A 266 14.59 -4.49 -3.94
C LEU A 266 14.58 -5.97 -3.58
N ASN A 267 15.75 -6.60 -3.48
CA ASN A 267 15.84 -8.00 -3.08
C ASN A 267 15.36 -8.23 -1.64
N ASN A 268 15.67 -7.32 -0.72
CA ASN A 268 15.17 -7.39 0.66
C ASN A 268 13.64 -7.32 0.70
N GLU A 269 13.04 -6.43 -0.11
CA GLU A 269 11.58 -6.35 -0.25
C GLU A 269 10.99 -7.66 -0.82
N ASP A 270 11.61 -8.25 -1.84
CA ASP A 270 11.17 -9.53 -2.42
C ASP A 270 11.28 -10.68 -1.43
N LEU A 271 12.37 -10.75 -0.66
CA LEU A 271 12.54 -11.71 0.41
C LEU A 271 11.47 -11.53 1.49
N ALA A 272 11.17 -10.29 1.89
CA ALA A 272 10.12 -10.00 2.86
C ALA A 272 8.74 -10.43 2.35
N LYS A 273 8.43 -10.23 1.07
CA LYS A 273 7.18 -10.72 0.45
C LYS A 273 7.09 -12.24 0.45
N LYS A 274 8.19 -12.94 0.10
CA LYS A 274 8.26 -14.41 0.16
C LYS A 274 8.07 -14.91 1.59
N GLU A 275 8.65 -14.22 2.56
CA GLU A 275 8.52 -14.58 3.97
C GLU A 275 7.10 -14.31 4.50
N ALA A 276 6.47 -13.19 4.14
CA ALA A 276 5.07 -12.93 4.45
C ALA A 276 4.16 -14.06 3.95
N LYS A 277 4.34 -14.47 2.68
CA LYS A 277 3.65 -15.62 2.08
C LYS A 277 3.88 -16.90 2.88
N ARG A 278 5.14 -17.23 3.19
CA ARG A 278 5.50 -18.41 3.98
C ARG A 278 4.82 -18.41 5.35
N ILE A 279 4.83 -17.28 6.07
CA ILE A 279 4.19 -17.13 7.40
C ILE A 279 2.68 -17.36 7.29
N VAL A 280 2.01 -16.69 6.34
CA VAL A 280 0.56 -16.82 6.12
C VAL A 280 0.15 -18.25 5.77
N GLU A 281 0.91 -18.92 4.90
CA GLU A 281 0.68 -20.31 4.51
C GLU A 281 0.93 -21.29 5.67
N TYR A 282 2.04 -21.12 6.38
CA TYR A 282 2.42 -21.96 7.52
C TYR A 282 1.34 -21.97 8.60
N HIS A 283 0.79 -20.80 8.93
CA HIS A 283 -0.27 -20.69 9.93
C HIS A 283 -1.69 -20.90 9.37
N LYS A 284 -1.83 -21.16 8.06
CA LYS A 284 -3.11 -21.36 7.37
C LYS A 284 -4.12 -20.23 7.60
N TRP A 285 -3.65 -18.99 7.74
CA TRP A 285 -4.54 -17.88 8.09
C TRP A 285 -5.60 -17.64 7.02
N LYS A 286 -5.33 -17.92 5.74
CA LYS A 286 -6.35 -17.83 4.67
C LYS A 286 -7.58 -18.72 4.93
N SER A 287 -7.55 -19.71 5.82
CA SER A 287 -8.75 -20.49 6.19
C SER A 287 -9.59 -19.86 7.30
N LEU A 288 -9.18 -18.71 7.85
CA LEU A 288 -9.90 -17.99 8.90
C LEU A 288 -10.88 -16.96 8.31
N PRO A 289 -11.90 -16.52 9.06
CA PRO A 289 -12.68 -15.33 8.72
C PRO A 289 -11.83 -14.05 8.73
N THR A 290 -12.17 -13.03 7.94
CA THR A 290 -11.34 -11.81 7.74
C THR A 290 -10.86 -11.16 9.03
N LEU A 291 -11.74 -10.98 10.02
CA LEU A 291 -11.37 -10.36 11.30
C LEU A 291 -10.39 -11.23 12.10
N GLU A 292 -10.53 -12.55 12.03
CA GLU A 292 -9.62 -13.49 12.71
C GLU A 292 -8.26 -13.58 11.99
N ARG A 293 -8.23 -13.49 10.64
CA ARG A 293 -6.98 -13.31 9.87
C ARG A 293 -6.21 -12.09 10.31
N LEU A 294 -6.92 -10.96 10.42
CA LEU A 294 -6.36 -9.69 10.87
C LEU A 294 -5.77 -9.81 12.27
N LYS A 295 -6.55 -10.33 13.23
CA LYS A 295 -6.08 -10.56 14.60
C LYS A 295 -4.85 -11.45 14.63
N ALA A 296 -4.85 -12.55 13.88
CA ALA A 296 -3.75 -13.50 13.87
C ALA A 296 -2.44 -12.88 13.36
N ALA A 297 -2.48 -12.12 12.26
CA ALA A 297 -1.31 -11.41 11.74
C ALA A 297 -0.82 -10.32 12.70
N TYR A 298 -1.74 -9.56 13.30
CA TYR A 298 -1.41 -8.52 14.26
C TYR A 298 -0.76 -9.07 15.54
N GLU A 299 -1.31 -10.15 16.10
CA GLU A 299 -0.73 -10.83 17.26
C GLU A 299 0.62 -11.45 16.94
N TRP A 300 0.76 -12.03 15.74
CA TRP A 300 2.02 -12.65 15.33
C TRP A 300 3.15 -11.63 15.26
N ILE A 301 2.94 -10.47 14.63
CA ILE A 301 4.03 -9.49 14.49
C ILE A 301 4.43 -8.91 15.85
N ILE A 302 3.47 -8.71 16.76
CA ILE A 302 3.74 -8.26 18.14
C ILE A 302 4.54 -9.30 18.92
N ALA A 303 4.21 -10.58 18.76
CA ALA A 303 4.83 -11.66 19.52
C ALA A 303 6.23 -12.03 19.01
N ASN A 304 6.50 -11.87 17.71
CA ASN A 304 7.70 -12.41 17.07
C ASN A 304 8.76 -11.35 16.74
N VAL A 305 8.37 -10.09 16.57
CA VAL A 305 9.29 -9.02 16.20
C VAL A 305 9.69 -8.23 17.44
N LYS A 306 10.98 -7.93 17.58
CA LYS A 306 11.52 -7.11 18.67
C LYS A 306 11.65 -5.65 18.24
N TYR A 307 11.30 -4.74 19.13
CA TYR A 307 11.49 -3.31 18.88
C TYR A 307 12.98 -2.95 19.02
N ASP A 308 13.52 -2.30 17.99
CA ASP A 308 14.88 -1.79 17.97
C ASP A 308 14.93 -0.44 18.69
N HIS A 309 15.58 -0.44 19.86
CA HIS A 309 15.80 0.77 20.64
C HIS A 309 17.12 1.48 20.28
N ASP A 310 17.93 0.92 19.38
CA ASP A 310 19.20 1.52 18.98
C ASP A 310 18.93 2.76 18.11
N MET A 311 19.45 3.91 18.57
CA MET A 311 19.35 5.19 17.89
C MET A 311 20.55 5.46 16.97
N ASN A 312 21.37 4.44 16.66
CA ASN A 312 22.47 4.59 15.72
C ASN A 312 21.96 4.90 14.31
N PHE A 313 22.12 6.17 13.94
CA PHE A 313 21.67 6.73 12.67
C PHE A 313 22.35 6.10 11.43
N ALA A 314 23.46 5.38 11.63
CA ALA A 314 24.13 4.61 10.57
C ALA A 314 23.28 3.43 10.04
N ASN A 315 22.24 3.00 10.76
CA ASN A 315 21.39 1.85 10.41
C ASN A 315 19.98 2.24 9.93
N LEU A 316 19.68 3.53 9.73
CA LEU A 316 18.32 4.01 9.39
C LEU A 316 17.74 3.40 8.10
N SER A 317 18.58 3.00 7.15
CA SER A 317 18.11 2.33 5.92
C SER A 317 17.86 0.83 6.13
N LYS A 318 18.41 0.23 7.18
CA LYS A 318 18.38 -1.23 7.43
C LYS A 318 17.20 -1.66 8.29
N ASN A 319 16.87 -0.93 9.36
CA ASN A 319 15.84 -1.35 10.34
C ASN A 319 14.44 -0.73 10.12
N GLN A 320 14.17 -0.14 8.95
CA GLN A 320 12.91 0.58 8.63
C GLN A 320 12.16 0.01 7.42
N ASN A 321 12.41 -1.25 7.10
CA ASN A 321 11.84 -1.96 5.94
C ASN A 321 11.19 -3.29 6.38
N ALA A 322 10.39 -3.89 5.51
CA ALA A 322 9.69 -5.13 5.84
C ALA A 322 10.64 -6.32 6.08
N HIS A 323 11.82 -6.32 5.44
CA HIS A 323 12.85 -7.34 5.64
C HIS A 323 13.31 -7.39 7.11
N SER A 324 13.62 -6.23 7.70
CA SER A 324 14.00 -6.15 9.12
C SER A 324 12.90 -6.66 10.06
N ALA A 325 11.63 -6.51 9.67
CA ALA A 325 10.50 -6.95 10.47
C ALA A 325 10.21 -8.44 10.34
N LEU A 326 10.17 -8.97 9.12
CA LEU A 326 9.70 -10.34 8.86
C LEU A 326 10.83 -11.38 8.82
N ILE A 327 12.05 -10.96 8.50
CA ILE A 327 13.20 -11.86 8.38
C ILE A 327 14.16 -11.68 9.55
N GLU A 328 14.59 -10.44 9.81
CA GLU A 328 15.53 -10.17 10.93
C GLU A 328 14.81 -10.18 12.30
N LEU A 329 13.47 -10.05 12.31
CA LEU A 329 12.63 -10.00 13.50
C LEU A 329 13.04 -8.92 14.52
N HIS A 330 13.62 -7.81 14.02
CA HIS A 330 14.12 -6.70 14.84
C HIS A 330 14.04 -5.39 14.07
N THR A 331 13.20 -4.46 14.51
CA THR A 331 12.83 -3.30 13.68
C THR A 331 12.21 -2.14 14.48
N VAL A 332 11.97 -0.99 13.83
CA VAL A 332 11.24 0.16 14.40
C VAL A 332 9.85 0.37 13.76
N CYS A 333 9.12 1.41 14.19
CA CYS A 333 7.84 1.92 13.65
C CYS A 333 7.56 1.54 12.18
N ALA A 334 8.46 1.93 11.28
CA ALA A 334 8.31 1.79 9.83
C ALA A 334 8.40 0.33 9.37
N GLY A 335 9.32 -0.46 9.93
CA GLY A 335 9.44 -1.87 9.55
C GLY A 335 8.28 -2.71 10.08
N TYR A 336 7.80 -2.49 11.31
CA TYR A 336 6.56 -3.11 11.81
C TYR A 336 5.39 -2.85 10.85
N SER A 337 5.19 -1.58 10.49
CA SER A 337 4.07 -1.18 9.64
C SER A 337 4.17 -1.72 8.21
N LYS A 338 5.38 -1.81 7.65
CA LYS A 338 5.62 -2.42 6.33
C LYS A 338 5.48 -3.95 6.38
N GLY A 339 6.00 -4.60 7.42
CA GLY A 339 5.88 -6.05 7.61
C GLY A 339 4.43 -6.49 7.82
N LEU A 340 3.68 -5.80 8.68
CA LEU A 340 2.26 -6.06 8.88
C LEU A 340 1.46 -5.79 7.59
N LYS A 341 1.83 -4.74 6.84
CA LYS A 341 1.24 -4.48 5.52
C LYS A 341 1.42 -5.66 4.57
N LEU A 342 2.62 -6.23 4.44
CA LEU A 342 2.86 -7.38 3.56
C LEU A 342 2.06 -8.62 4.01
N LEU A 343 1.97 -8.89 5.32
CA LEU A 343 1.14 -9.98 5.84
C LEU A 343 -0.35 -9.79 5.50
N LEU A 344 -0.86 -8.56 5.63
CA LEU A 344 -2.26 -8.26 5.38
C LEU A 344 -2.61 -8.22 3.87
N GLU A 345 -1.68 -7.75 3.03
CA GLU A 345 -1.82 -7.86 1.57
C GLU A 345 -1.88 -9.32 1.13
N GLU A 346 -1.01 -10.18 1.66
CA GLU A 346 -1.05 -11.63 1.40
C GLU A 346 -2.37 -12.26 1.89
N LEU A 347 -3.02 -11.70 2.91
CA LEU A 347 -4.32 -12.14 3.44
C LEU A 347 -5.53 -11.54 2.70
N ASN A 348 -5.31 -10.77 1.63
CA ASN A 348 -6.34 -10.03 0.88
C ASN A 348 -7.14 -9.03 1.75
N ILE A 349 -6.50 -8.46 2.77
CA ILE A 349 -7.11 -7.43 3.62
C ILE A 349 -6.64 -6.06 3.12
N PRO A 350 -7.54 -5.17 2.64
CA PRO A 350 -7.14 -3.84 2.18
C PRO A 350 -6.42 -3.08 3.30
N VAL A 351 -5.17 -2.70 3.03
CA VAL A 351 -4.29 -2.08 4.01
C VAL A 351 -3.46 -0.95 3.42
N LYS A 352 -3.34 0.14 4.18
CA LYS A 352 -2.48 1.30 3.88
C LYS A 352 -1.35 1.38 4.89
N PHE A 353 -0.19 1.82 4.41
CA PHE A 353 0.87 2.34 5.25
C PHE A 353 0.61 3.84 5.45
N SER A 354 0.67 4.30 6.69
CA SER A 354 0.47 5.70 7.05
C SER A 354 1.64 6.17 7.90
N GLU A 355 2.07 7.40 7.65
CA GLU A 355 3.08 8.08 8.45
C GLU A 355 2.56 9.46 8.89
N GLY A 356 2.99 9.90 10.07
CA GLY A 356 2.60 11.18 10.60
C GLY A 356 3.32 11.52 11.88
N TYR A 357 3.01 12.69 12.44
CA TYR A 357 3.42 13.01 13.79
C TYR A 357 2.47 12.31 14.75
N SER A 358 3.05 11.68 15.77
CA SER A 358 2.30 11.05 16.84
C SER A 358 2.75 11.65 18.16
N ALA A 359 1.93 12.56 18.69
CA ALA A 359 2.07 13.04 20.06
C ALA A 359 1.88 11.91 21.09
N ARG A 360 1.61 10.68 20.62
CA ARG A 360 1.53 9.47 21.44
C ARG A 360 2.87 8.92 21.91
N VAL A 361 3.93 9.27 21.18
CA VAL A 361 5.29 8.82 21.44
C VAL A 361 6.14 10.00 21.92
N SER A 362 6.00 11.15 21.26
CA SER A 362 6.60 12.44 21.63
C SER A 362 5.98 13.55 20.77
N LEU A 363 5.87 14.78 21.29
CA LEU A 363 5.16 15.90 20.65
C LEU A 363 5.70 16.31 19.26
N SER A 364 6.85 15.79 18.81
CA SER A 364 7.50 16.16 17.55
C SER A 364 8.00 14.99 16.69
N ASP A 365 7.73 13.74 17.06
CA ASP A 365 8.37 12.58 16.42
C ASP A 365 7.50 11.98 15.30
N LYS A 366 8.15 11.68 14.17
CA LYS A 366 7.54 10.92 13.07
C LYS A 366 7.30 9.50 13.54
N HIS A 367 6.13 8.98 13.25
CA HIS A 367 5.71 7.61 13.55
C HIS A 367 5.00 7.01 12.34
N ALA A 368 4.98 5.68 12.27
CA ALA A 368 4.38 4.93 11.18
C ALA A 368 3.44 3.86 11.76
N TRP A 369 2.32 3.66 11.09
CA TRP A 369 1.28 2.70 11.46
C TRP A 369 0.53 2.20 10.21
N ASN A 370 -0.48 1.37 10.40
CA ASN A 370 -1.34 0.89 9.33
C ASN A 370 -2.78 1.38 9.46
N GLN A 371 -3.49 1.41 8.34
CA GLN A 371 -4.94 1.47 8.30
C GLN A 371 -5.47 0.25 7.54
N VAL A 372 -6.51 -0.39 8.05
CA VAL A 372 -7.16 -1.55 7.43
C VAL A 372 -8.63 -1.30 7.18
N GLN A 373 -9.16 -1.83 6.08
CA GLN A 373 -10.58 -1.74 5.79
C GLN A 373 -11.30 -3.03 6.22
N ILE A 374 -12.25 -2.93 7.14
CA ILE A 374 -13.13 -4.03 7.59
C ILE A 374 -14.57 -3.51 7.54
N ASP A 375 -15.49 -4.30 6.98
CA ASP A 375 -16.90 -3.92 6.76
C ASP A 375 -17.09 -2.60 5.98
N GLY A 376 -16.14 -2.23 5.13
CA GLY A 376 -16.16 -0.98 4.37
C GLY A 376 -15.57 0.22 5.11
N ASP A 377 -15.26 0.08 6.39
CA ASP A 377 -14.72 1.14 7.25
C ASP A 377 -13.22 1.01 7.48
N TRP A 378 -12.51 2.15 7.50
CA TRP A 378 -11.07 2.21 7.74
C TRP A 378 -10.76 2.37 9.23
N TYR A 379 -9.98 1.45 9.78
CA TYR A 379 -9.51 1.46 11.16
C TYR A 379 -7.99 1.51 11.23
N TYR A 380 -7.46 2.12 12.28
CA TYR A 380 -6.03 2.21 12.54
C TYR A 380 -5.51 0.99 13.31
N LEU A 381 -4.28 0.58 13.01
CA LEU A 381 -3.51 -0.45 13.70
C LEU A 381 -2.11 0.08 14.00
N ASP A 382 -1.66 -0.04 15.24
CA ASP A 382 -0.29 0.33 15.64
C ASP A 382 0.36 -0.79 16.45
N SER A 383 0.89 -1.78 15.71
CA SER A 383 1.57 -2.93 16.29
C SER A 383 2.84 -2.52 17.04
N THR A 384 3.50 -1.44 16.64
CA THR A 384 4.70 -0.95 17.33
C THR A 384 4.38 -0.47 18.74
N SER A 385 3.33 0.34 18.88
CA SER A 385 2.89 0.82 20.17
C SER A 385 2.43 -0.34 21.06
N ASP A 386 1.64 -1.29 20.53
CA ASP A 386 1.21 -2.46 21.31
C ASP A 386 2.39 -3.39 21.72
N THR A 387 3.46 -3.49 20.93
CA THR A 387 4.68 -4.24 21.32
C THR A 387 5.47 -3.58 22.45
N THR A 388 5.46 -2.24 22.53
CA THR A 388 6.27 -1.48 23.50
C THR A 388 5.58 -1.23 24.85
N ILE A 389 4.29 -1.60 24.98
CA ILE A 389 3.58 -1.59 26.27
C ILE A 389 4.19 -2.65 27.21
N LYS A 390 4.11 -2.41 28.53
CA LYS A 390 4.59 -3.34 29.56
C LYS A 390 4.10 -4.77 29.33
N LYS A 391 5.02 -5.75 29.33
CA LYS A 391 4.81 -7.20 29.06
C LYS A 391 3.61 -7.89 29.74
N ASN A 392 3.04 -7.32 30.80
CA ASN A 392 1.94 -7.92 31.55
C ASN A 392 0.56 -7.42 31.10
N ASP A 393 0.47 -6.43 30.21
CA ASP A 393 -0.80 -5.97 29.66
C ASP A 393 -1.16 -6.80 28.41
N LYS A 394 -2.28 -7.53 28.49
CA LYS A 394 -2.80 -8.32 27.36
C LYS A 394 -3.75 -7.52 26.48
N ASP A 395 -4.13 -6.31 26.90
CA ASP A 395 -5.00 -5.46 26.09
C ASP A 395 -4.25 -4.99 24.84
N ARG A 396 -4.92 -4.99 23.68
CA ARG A 396 -4.39 -4.38 22.45
C ARG A 396 -5.02 -3.01 22.30
N LEU A 397 -4.32 -1.99 22.81
CA LEU A 397 -4.84 -0.64 22.92
C LEU A 397 -4.97 0.04 21.56
N PHE A 398 -4.16 -0.42 20.58
CA PHE A 398 -4.06 0.19 19.27
C PHE A 398 -4.60 -0.69 18.15
N PHE A 399 -5.41 -1.70 18.49
CA PHE A 399 -6.11 -2.54 17.53
C PHE A 399 -7.49 -1.96 17.18
N LEU A 400 -7.73 -1.77 15.88
CA LEU A 400 -8.94 -1.18 15.31
C LEU A 400 -9.31 0.17 15.94
N ASN A 401 -8.34 1.06 16.09
CA ASN A 401 -8.57 2.45 16.51
C ASN A 401 -9.30 3.25 15.41
N THR A 402 -9.89 4.36 15.77
CA THR A 402 -10.48 5.34 14.85
C THR A 402 -9.75 6.68 14.95
N ALA A 403 -10.03 7.61 14.04
CA ALA A 403 -9.48 8.96 14.08
C ALA A 403 -9.74 9.70 15.42
N ASP A 404 -10.84 9.35 16.11
CA ASP A 404 -11.18 9.89 17.42
C ASP A 404 -10.18 9.48 18.50
N ASP A 405 -9.48 8.36 18.35
CA ASP A 405 -8.53 7.87 19.36
C ASP A 405 -7.20 8.63 19.32
N PHE A 406 -6.94 9.36 18.24
CA PHE A 406 -5.77 10.20 18.05
C PHE A 406 -5.93 11.58 18.71
N LEU A 407 -4.81 12.14 19.20
CA LEU A 407 -4.76 13.50 19.71
C LEU A 407 -5.04 14.51 18.58
N LYS A 408 -5.45 15.74 18.94
CA LYS A 408 -5.70 16.80 17.94
C LYS A 408 -4.45 17.16 17.13
N ALA A 409 -3.27 17.00 17.74
CA ALA A 409 -1.98 17.28 17.10
C ALA A 409 -1.53 16.17 16.12
N ASP A 410 -2.15 14.99 16.17
CA ASP A 410 -1.80 13.88 15.28
C ASP A 410 -2.41 14.13 13.90
N LYS A 411 -1.68 13.79 12.83
CA LYS A 411 -2.20 13.87 11.46
C LYS A 411 -3.19 12.73 11.23
N LYS A 412 -4.36 13.05 10.66
CA LYS A 412 -5.46 12.10 10.42
C LYS A 412 -5.82 12.11 8.94
N ASP A 413 -5.97 10.92 8.38
CA ASP A 413 -6.60 10.72 7.07
C ASP A 413 -8.10 10.45 7.29
N PRO A 414 -8.97 10.70 6.29
CA PRO A 414 -10.43 10.82 6.49
C PRO A 414 -11.12 9.61 7.14
N GLU A 415 -12.29 9.91 7.69
CA GLU A 415 -12.96 9.25 8.82
C GLU A 415 -13.50 7.83 8.55
N THR A 416 -13.39 6.99 9.58
CA THR A 416 -14.23 5.79 9.78
C THR A 416 -15.71 6.23 9.85
N LYS A 417 -16.57 5.75 8.94
CA LYS A 417 -18.00 6.11 8.94
C LYS A 417 -18.74 5.38 10.07
N GLN A 418 -18.40 4.13 10.36
CA GLN A 418 -18.97 3.35 11.46
C GLN A 418 -17.92 2.96 12.50
N LYS A 419 -18.22 3.16 13.79
CA LYS A 419 -17.27 2.94 14.90
C LYS A 419 -17.49 1.61 15.63
N ARG A 420 -18.16 0.62 15.01
CA ARG A 420 -18.62 -0.60 15.69
C ARG A 420 -17.47 -1.48 16.20
N LEU A 421 -16.37 -1.59 15.45
CA LEU A 421 -15.22 -2.39 15.84
C LEU A 421 -14.13 -1.56 16.55
N ARG A 422 -14.44 -0.31 16.89
CA ARG A 422 -13.48 0.61 17.52
C ARG A 422 -12.96 0.02 18.83
N ASN A 423 -11.64 -0.08 18.97
CA ASN A 423 -10.97 -0.59 20.18
C ASN A 423 -11.42 -2.01 20.58
N LEU A 424 -11.75 -2.87 19.62
CA LEU A 424 -12.33 -4.20 19.86
C LEU A 424 -11.59 -5.06 20.89
N LEU A 425 -10.26 -4.93 20.99
CA LEU A 425 -9.40 -5.71 21.88
C LEU A 425 -8.93 -4.93 23.13
N PHE A 426 -9.52 -3.76 23.40
CA PHE A 426 -9.26 -3.00 24.61
C PHE A 426 -10.39 -3.21 25.64
N LYS A 427 -10.12 -4.02 26.65
CA LYS A 427 -11.09 -4.39 27.67
C LYS A 427 -11.64 -3.17 28.42
N ASN A 428 -12.97 -3.13 28.58
CA ASN A 428 -13.72 -2.06 29.25
C ASN A 428 -13.52 -0.67 28.63
N TYR A 429 -13.09 -0.59 27.37
CA TYR A 429 -13.08 0.67 26.64
C TYR A 429 -14.52 1.15 26.39
N VAL A 430 -14.76 2.44 26.58
CA VAL A 430 -16.03 3.11 26.28
C VAL A 430 -15.75 4.36 25.44
N GLY A 431 -16.35 4.41 24.26
CA GLY A 431 -16.26 5.54 23.31
C GLY A 431 -17.55 6.34 23.16
N ASN A 432 -18.68 5.79 23.60
CA ASN A 432 -19.99 6.41 23.53
C ASN A 432 -20.90 5.97 24.69
N LYS A 433 -22.12 6.52 24.78
CA LYS A 433 -23.08 6.22 25.86
C LYS A 433 -23.49 4.75 25.91
N ASP A 434 -23.69 4.11 24.76
CA ASP A 434 -24.16 2.72 24.68
C ASP A 434 -23.09 1.73 25.19
N ASP A 435 -21.81 2.02 24.96
CA ASP A 435 -20.71 1.23 25.53
C ASP A 435 -20.75 1.27 27.07
N VAL A 436 -21.03 2.46 27.65
CA VAL A 436 -21.13 2.63 29.10
C VAL A 436 -22.36 1.89 29.65
N LEU A 437 -23.51 2.01 28.99
CA LEU A 437 -24.73 1.29 29.37
C LEU A 437 -24.51 -0.23 29.37
N ALA A 438 -23.91 -0.76 28.31
CA ALA A 438 -23.60 -2.19 28.21
C ALA A 438 -22.66 -2.64 29.34
N LEU A 439 -21.66 -1.83 29.69
CA LEU A 439 -20.72 -2.16 30.76
C LEU A 439 -21.35 -2.07 32.16
N ILE A 440 -22.24 -1.10 32.41
CA ILE A 440 -23.06 -1.03 33.62
C ILE A 440 -23.89 -2.30 33.75
N ASP A 441 -24.63 -2.63 32.70
CA ASP A 441 -25.56 -3.76 32.67
C ASP A 441 -24.82 -5.09 32.88
N LYS A 442 -23.62 -5.25 32.30
CA LYS A 442 -22.76 -6.43 32.48
C LYS A 442 -22.19 -6.58 33.89
N ASN A 443 -21.94 -5.46 34.57
CA ASN A 443 -21.34 -5.46 35.91
C ASN A 443 -22.36 -5.48 37.06
N PHE A 444 -23.66 -5.38 36.75
CA PHE A 444 -24.73 -5.53 37.74
C PHE A 444 -24.83 -6.98 38.23
N ASP A 445 -24.79 -7.18 39.54
CA ASP A 445 -25.01 -8.47 40.18
C ASP A 445 -26.52 -8.71 40.36
N GLU A 446 -27.13 -9.38 39.39
CA GLU A 446 -28.56 -9.73 39.39
C GLU A 446 -28.97 -10.75 40.45
N ASN A 447 -28.03 -11.42 41.13
CA ASN A 447 -28.35 -12.37 42.19
C ASN A 447 -28.52 -11.65 43.53
N ASN A 448 -27.67 -10.66 43.78
CA ASN A 448 -27.70 -9.87 45.01
C ASN A 448 -28.38 -8.50 44.83
N GLY A 449 -28.73 -8.13 43.60
CA GLY A 449 -29.29 -6.82 43.25
C GLY A 449 -28.31 -5.68 43.44
N LYS A 450 -27.00 -5.92 43.31
CA LYS A 450 -25.98 -4.94 43.70
C LYS A 450 -25.21 -4.40 42.51
N MET A 451 -24.84 -3.13 42.61
CA MET A 451 -23.77 -2.54 41.81
C MET A 451 -22.71 -2.04 42.79
N ASN A 452 -21.50 -2.58 42.72
CA ASN A 452 -20.42 -2.24 43.66
C ASN A 452 -19.33 -1.40 43.01
N LYS A 453 -18.86 -1.82 41.83
CA LYS A 453 -17.74 -1.20 41.13
C LYS A 453 -17.92 -1.26 39.61
N LEU A 454 -17.67 -0.13 38.95
CA LEU A 454 -17.51 -0.05 37.51
C LEU A 454 -16.11 0.46 37.20
N VAL A 455 -15.39 -0.21 36.32
CA VAL A 455 -14.09 0.25 35.81
C VAL A 455 -14.22 0.44 34.31
N LEU A 456 -14.03 1.68 33.85
CA LEU A 456 -14.09 2.02 32.44
C LEU A 456 -12.77 2.66 31.99
N TRP A 457 -12.44 2.47 30.73
CA TRP A 457 -11.33 3.14 30.05
C TRP A 457 -11.88 4.00 28.94
N THR A 458 -11.43 5.25 28.85
CA THR A 458 -11.83 6.13 27.75
C THR A 458 -10.68 7.05 27.38
N LYS A 459 -10.80 7.72 26.23
CA LYS A 459 -9.80 8.69 25.78
C LYS A 459 -9.67 9.83 26.80
N ARG A 460 -8.43 10.17 27.16
CA ARG A 460 -8.16 11.37 27.96
C ARG A 460 -8.25 12.62 27.07
N ASP A 461 -9.24 13.48 27.31
CA ASP A 461 -9.20 14.85 26.78
C ASP A 461 -8.53 15.76 27.81
N ILE A 462 -7.29 16.16 27.52
CA ILE A 462 -6.48 17.01 28.40
C ILE A 462 -6.97 18.47 28.35
N SER A 463 -7.58 18.88 27.23
CA SER A 463 -7.98 20.28 27.00
C SER A 463 -9.38 20.60 27.52
N SER A 464 -10.31 19.64 27.46
CA SER A 464 -11.67 19.78 27.98
C SER A 464 -12.27 18.40 28.22
N PRO A 465 -12.05 17.78 29.40
CA PRO A 465 -12.60 16.46 29.71
C PRO A 465 -14.13 16.50 29.65
N ASN A 466 -14.70 15.96 28.56
CA ASN A 466 -16.14 15.82 28.39
C ASN A 466 -16.53 14.34 28.52
N TYR A 467 -16.90 13.96 29.73
CA TYR A 467 -17.42 12.62 30.05
C TYR A 467 -18.96 12.61 30.15
N SER A 468 -19.66 13.53 29.46
CA SER A 468 -21.13 13.62 29.47
C SER A 468 -21.80 12.30 29.14
N HIS A 469 -21.34 11.60 28.11
CA HIS A 469 -21.88 10.27 27.74
C HIS A 469 -21.81 9.24 28.88
N ILE A 470 -20.81 9.33 29.77
CA ILE A 470 -20.72 8.47 30.96
C ILE A 470 -21.77 8.88 31.98
N HIS A 471 -21.88 10.18 32.26
CA HIS A 471 -22.87 10.72 33.19
C HIS A 471 -24.30 10.44 32.74
N ASP A 472 -24.57 10.63 31.45
CA ASP A 472 -25.87 10.37 30.83
C ASP A 472 -26.24 8.90 30.92
N ALA A 473 -25.28 7.99 30.72
CA ALA A 473 -25.51 6.55 30.92
C ALA A 473 -25.79 6.19 32.39
N LEU A 474 -25.05 6.79 33.34
CA LEU A 474 -25.30 6.60 34.77
C LEU A 474 -26.69 7.10 35.17
N LYS A 475 -27.09 8.28 34.70
CA LYS A 475 -28.43 8.84 34.88
C LYS A 475 -29.52 7.97 34.26
N GLU A 476 -29.33 7.51 33.03
CA GLU A 476 -30.27 6.65 32.32
C GLU A 476 -30.46 5.30 33.03
N ARG A 477 -29.46 4.85 33.80
CA ARG A 477 -29.55 3.68 34.67
C ARG A 477 -29.87 4.04 36.13
N ASN A 478 -30.22 5.28 36.46
CA ASN A 478 -30.50 5.73 37.84
C ASN A 478 -29.39 5.37 38.85
N LEU A 479 -28.12 5.52 38.45
CA LEU A 479 -26.94 5.21 39.25
C LEU A 479 -26.14 6.44 39.68
N ASP A 480 -26.40 7.60 39.07
CA ASP A 480 -25.65 8.85 39.32
C ASP A 480 -25.71 9.28 40.79
N ASN A 481 -26.88 9.21 41.43
CA ASN A 481 -27.05 9.53 42.85
C ASN A 481 -26.48 8.46 43.80
N PHE A 482 -26.05 7.31 43.29
CA PHE A 482 -25.52 6.20 44.08
C PHE A 482 -24.00 6.07 43.98
N VAL A 483 -23.34 6.91 43.19
CA VAL A 483 -21.88 6.98 43.14
C VAL A 483 -21.37 7.49 44.49
N SER A 484 -20.74 6.61 45.26
CA SER A 484 -20.17 6.96 46.58
C SER A 484 -18.75 7.49 46.46
N ARG A 485 -18.00 7.05 45.43
CA ARG A 485 -16.62 7.47 45.19
C ARG A 485 -16.24 7.28 43.72
N THR A 486 -15.49 8.23 43.18
CA THR A 486 -14.83 8.11 41.87
C THR A 486 -13.33 8.20 42.05
N ASN A 487 -12.60 7.24 41.49
CA ASN A 487 -11.14 7.25 41.47
C ASN A 487 -10.63 7.27 40.03
N TYR A 488 -9.58 8.04 39.78
CA TYR A 488 -8.85 7.97 38.52
C TYR A 488 -7.67 6.99 38.66
N ILE A 489 -7.58 6.04 37.74
CA ILE A 489 -6.46 5.09 37.71
C ILE A 489 -5.19 5.85 37.31
N ARG A 490 -4.23 5.91 38.24
CA ARG A 490 -3.00 6.71 38.10
C ARG A 490 -2.13 6.28 36.91
N GLN A 491 -2.11 4.98 36.61
CA GLN A 491 -1.36 4.45 35.49
C GLN A 491 -2.22 4.50 34.23
N SER A 492 -1.89 5.40 33.29
CA SER A 492 -2.56 5.44 32.00
C SER A 492 -2.19 4.23 31.16
N LYS A 493 -3.15 3.78 30.34
CA LYS A 493 -2.93 2.81 29.27
C LYS A 493 -2.83 3.60 27.96
N GLY A 494 -1.59 3.91 27.57
CA GLY A 494 -1.34 4.91 26.53
C GLY A 494 -1.96 6.25 26.90
N TYR A 495 -2.82 6.77 26.03
CA TYR A 495 -3.54 8.06 26.18
C TYR A 495 -4.92 7.92 26.80
N ASN A 496 -5.25 6.73 27.28
CA ASN A 496 -6.53 6.47 27.90
C ASN A 496 -6.45 6.70 29.40
N ILE A 497 -7.55 7.19 29.98
CA ILE A 497 -7.74 7.32 31.41
C ILE A 497 -8.68 6.22 31.89
N GLY A 498 -8.28 5.56 32.97
CA GLY A 498 -9.13 4.63 33.68
C GLY A 498 -9.91 5.36 34.76
N ILE A 499 -11.21 5.12 34.84
CA ILE A 499 -12.09 5.69 35.86
C ILE A 499 -12.77 4.55 36.60
N GLU A 500 -12.66 4.55 37.92
CA GLU A 500 -13.35 3.62 38.80
C GLU A 500 -14.49 4.34 39.50
N TYR A 501 -15.71 3.87 39.31
CA TYR A 501 -16.88 4.29 40.09
C TYR A 501 -17.19 3.21 41.11
N PHE A 502 -17.35 3.64 42.36
CA PHE A 502 -17.86 2.82 43.45
C PHE A 502 -19.29 3.26 43.74
N PHE A 503 -20.17 2.29 43.95
CA PHE A 503 -21.58 2.53 44.14
C PHE A 503 -22.03 2.00 45.50
N ASN A 504 -22.95 2.71 46.13
CA ASN A 504 -23.75 2.18 47.23
C ASN A 504 -25.18 1.94 46.71
N TYR A 505 -25.30 1.01 45.77
CA TYR A 505 -26.57 0.69 45.14
C TYR A 505 -27.02 -0.73 45.47
N ASN A 506 -28.22 -0.84 46.01
CA ASN A 506 -28.95 -2.08 46.15
C ASN A 506 -30.32 -1.89 45.50
N SER A 507 -30.67 -2.78 44.58
CA SER A 507 -31.96 -2.77 43.92
C SER A 507 -33.04 -3.20 44.91
N SER A 508 -34.17 -2.48 44.93
CA SER A 508 -35.33 -2.82 45.75
C SER A 508 -36.13 -3.98 45.18
N TYR A 509 -35.98 -4.25 43.88
CA TYR A 509 -36.71 -5.28 43.17
C TYR A 509 -35.97 -5.70 41.90
N ILE A 510 -35.79 -7.01 41.69
CA ILE A 510 -35.19 -7.58 40.48
C ILE A 510 -36.27 -8.28 39.68
N LYS A 511 -36.56 -7.75 38.50
CA LYS A 511 -37.57 -8.26 37.59
C LYS A 511 -37.10 -9.58 36.97
N GLN A 512 -37.87 -10.65 37.15
CA GLN A 512 -37.55 -11.98 36.64
C GLN A 512 -38.15 -12.17 35.25
N ILE A 513 -37.32 -12.42 34.24
CA ILE A 513 -37.75 -12.59 32.84
C ILE A 513 -37.42 -14.00 32.38
N GLN A 514 -38.41 -14.69 31.83
CA GLN A 514 -38.21 -15.97 31.15
C GLN A 514 -37.93 -15.71 29.68
N VAL A 515 -36.91 -16.39 29.15
CA VAL A 515 -36.42 -16.18 27.80
C VAL A 515 -36.44 -17.52 27.06
N THR A 516 -37.04 -17.53 25.88
CA THR A 516 -36.90 -18.62 24.93
C THR A 516 -36.12 -18.15 23.72
N THR A 517 -35.32 -19.04 23.14
CA THR A 517 -34.48 -18.72 22.00
C THR A 517 -34.70 -19.72 20.87
N THR A 518 -34.73 -19.20 19.65
CA THR A 518 -34.83 -20.01 18.43
C THR A 518 -33.89 -19.45 17.36
N LYS A 519 -33.52 -20.28 16.40
CA LYS A 519 -32.88 -19.78 15.18
C LYS A 519 -33.94 -19.11 14.33
N ASP A 520 -33.62 -17.98 13.73
CA ASP A 520 -34.54 -17.29 12.84
C ASP A 520 -34.67 -18.04 11.50
N ASN A 521 -35.90 -18.22 11.01
CA ASN A 521 -36.18 -18.96 9.78
C ASN A 521 -36.07 -18.08 8.53
N GLU A 522 -36.23 -16.76 8.66
CA GLU A 522 -36.19 -15.80 7.56
C GLU A 522 -34.78 -15.20 7.38
N ALA A 523 -34.03 -15.07 8.49
CA ALA A 523 -32.67 -14.55 8.52
C ALA A 523 -31.67 -15.64 8.94
N PRO A 524 -30.89 -16.23 8.00
CA PRO A 524 -30.09 -17.42 8.24
C PRO A 524 -28.95 -17.21 9.26
N ASN A 525 -28.55 -15.95 9.49
CA ASN A 525 -27.51 -15.53 10.42
C ASN A 525 -28.06 -14.98 11.75
N ALA A 526 -29.35 -15.20 12.05
CA ALA A 526 -29.98 -14.58 13.21
C ALA A 526 -30.49 -15.56 14.27
N ILE A 527 -30.49 -15.07 15.51
CA ILE A 527 -31.09 -15.71 16.68
C ILE A 527 -32.29 -14.87 17.11
N LYS A 528 -33.46 -15.49 17.20
CA LYS A 528 -34.68 -14.88 17.73
C LYS A 528 -34.78 -15.18 19.23
N ILE A 529 -35.06 -14.14 20.00
CA ILE A 529 -35.17 -14.14 21.45
C ILE A 529 -36.56 -13.66 21.80
N GLU A 530 -37.32 -14.47 22.52
CA GLU A 530 -38.69 -14.16 22.93
C GLU A 530 -38.78 -14.14 24.46
N PHE A 531 -39.31 -13.05 24.98
CA PHE A 531 -39.52 -12.81 26.40
C PHE A 531 -40.97 -13.09 26.79
N ASN A 532 -41.21 -13.56 28.01
CA ASN A 532 -42.58 -13.72 28.53
C ASN A 532 -43.33 -12.36 28.64
N GLU A 533 -42.60 -11.27 28.77
CA GLU A 533 -43.11 -9.90 28.81
C GLU A 533 -42.17 -8.91 28.11
N GLU A 534 -42.66 -7.72 27.78
CA GLU A 534 -41.87 -6.73 27.05
C GLU A 534 -40.71 -6.21 27.91
N VAL A 535 -39.52 -6.16 27.31
CA VAL A 535 -38.31 -5.55 27.86
C VAL A 535 -37.76 -4.57 26.81
N LYS A 536 -37.80 -3.26 27.06
CA LYS A 536 -37.39 -2.21 26.10
C LYS A 536 -35.98 -1.74 26.35
N ASP A 537 -35.15 -1.34 25.37
CA ASP A 537 -33.75 -0.89 25.59
C ASP A 537 -32.77 -2.04 25.88
N LEU A 538 -32.83 -3.11 25.06
CA LEU A 538 -31.72 -4.05 24.93
C LEU A 538 -30.98 -3.77 23.62
N LYS A 539 -29.67 -3.59 23.72
CA LYS A 539 -28.73 -3.27 22.64
C LYS A 539 -27.78 -4.44 22.43
N PRO A 540 -26.96 -4.46 21.34
CA PRO A 540 -26.00 -5.54 21.11
C PRO A 540 -25.17 -5.92 22.35
N GLY A 541 -24.68 -4.92 23.11
CA GLY A 541 -23.86 -5.15 24.31
C GLY A 541 -24.57 -5.82 25.50
N ASN A 542 -25.90 -5.92 25.49
CA ASN A 542 -26.67 -6.61 26.54
C ASN A 542 -26.66 -8.14 26.37
N PHE A 543 -26.33 -8.65 25.19
CA PHE A 543 -26.37 -10.07 24.88
C PHE A 543 -24.94 -10.61 24.84
N ASN A 544 -24.62 -11.55 25.74
CA ASN A 544 -23.32 -12.21 25.75
C ASN A 544 -23.41 -13.49 24.91
N ILE A 545 -22.71 -13.50 23.77
CA ILE A 545 -22.65 -14.65 22.87
C ILE A 545 -21.22 -15.16 22.68
N THR A 546 -21.08 -16.44 22.31
CA THR A 546 -19.79 -17.03 21.91
C THR A 546 -19.62 -17.06 20.39
N ASN A 547 -18.36 -17.07 19.94
CA ASN A 547 -17.95 -17.41 18.56
C ASN A 547 -18.53 -16.56 17.40
N ALA A 548 -19.20 -15.45 17.67
CA ALA A 548 -19.64 -14.45 16.69
C ALA A 548 -19.76 -13.07 17.34
N LEU A 549 -19.93 -12.03 16.53
CA LEU A 549 -20.32 -10.68 16.98
C LEU A 549 -21.78 -10.41 16.62
N ILE A 550 -22.40 -9.50 17.37
CA ILE A 550 -23.76 -9.02 17.08
C ILE A 550 -23.64 -7.75 16.24
N ARG A 551 -24.09 -7.83 14.99
CA ARG A 551 -24.11 -6.70 14.06
C ARG A 551 -25.23 -5.72 14.42
N GLN A 552 -26.42 -6.26 14.63
CA GLN A 552 -27.63 -5.49 14.84
C GLN A 552 -28.61 -6.26 15.71
N VAL A 553 -29.38 -5.50 16.49
CA VAL A 553 -30.51 -5.99 17.26
C VAL A 553 -31.78 -5.30 16.75
N LYS A 554 -32.80 -6.06 16.36
CA LYS A 554 -34.14 -5.53 16.05
C LYS A 554 -35.12 -5.94 17.14
N HIS A 555 -35.92 -4.98 17.60
CA HIS A 555 -36.92 -5.16 18.64
C HIS A 555 -38.32 -5.09 18.02
N ASN A 556 -39.18 -6.05 18.37
CA ASN A 556 -40.60 -6.03 18.04
C ASN A 556 -41.38 -6.63 19.22
N ASP A 557 -42.05 -5.76 20.01
CA ASP A 557 -42.83 -6.14 21.19
C ASP A 557 -42.04 -7.01 22.18
N LYS A 558 -42.42 -8.28 22.39
CA LYS A 558 -41.70 -9.19 23.30
C LYS A 558 -40.50 -9.89 22.66
N THR A 559 -40.20 -9.59 21.41
CA THR A 559 -39.20 -10.31 20.61
C THR A 559 -38.01 -9.42 20.24
N TYR A 560 -36.82 -10.00 20.31
CA TYR A 560 -35.58 -9.44 19.80
C TYR A 560 -34.95 -10.38 18.78
N THR A 561 -34.46 -9.84 17.67
CA THR A 561 -33.73 -10.59 16.65
C THR A 561 -32.29 -10.11 16.61
N LEU A 562 -31.34 -11.00 16.91
CA LEU A 562 -29.90 -10.74 16.89
C LEU A 562 -29.33 -11.16 15.55
N TYR A 563 -28.89 -10.21 14.72
CA TYR A 563 -28.19 -10.50 13.47
C TYR A 563 -26.69 -10.63 13.74
N LEU A 564 -26.11 -11.78 13.39
CA LEU A 564 -24.73 -12.11 13.70
C LEU A 564 -23.80 -11.89 12.50
N ASP A 565 -22.54 -11.55 12.80
CA ASP A 565 -21.44 -11.49 11.85
C ASP A 565 -20.10 -11.82 12.53
N HIS A 566 -18.99 -11.73 11.78
CA HIS A 566 -17.63 -11.99 12.29
C HIS A 566 -17.53 -13.27 13.14
N PHE A 567 -18.04 -14.36 12.59
CA PHE A 567 -17.91 -15.68 13.20
C PHE A 567 -16.43 -16.03 13.39
N LYS A 568 -16.12 -16.83 14.41
CA LYS A 568 -14.74 -17.13 14.83
C LYS A 568 -14.03 -18.16 13.96
N SER A 569 -14.77 -18.92 13.15
CA SER A 569 -14.22 -19.96 12.27
C SER A 569 -15.07 -20.14 11.01
N ILE A 570 -14.54 -20.92 10.06
CA ILE A 570 -15.21 -21.35 8.83
C ILE A 570 -15.79 -22.76 9.03
N GLY A 571 -16.95 -23.04 8.42
CA GLY A 571 -17.66 -24.31 8.54
C GLY A 571 -18.82 -24.23 9.53
N ASP A 572 -19.05 -25.29 10.30
CA ASP A 572 -20.12 -25.30 11.31
C ASP A 572 -19.65 -24.60 12.59
N VAL A 573 -20.19 -23.41 12.84
CA VAL A 573 -19.88 -22.60 14.02
C VAL A 573 -21.01 -22.69 15.03
N GLU A 574 -20.71 -23.18 16.23
CA GLU A 574 -21.63 -23.16 17.35
C GLU A 574 -21.58 -21.81 18.07
N VAL A 575 -22.70 -21.09 18.04
CA VAL A 575 -22.91 -19.83 18.77
C VAL A 575 -23.86 -20.10 19.92
N LYS A 576 -23.42 -19.77 21.13
CA LYS A 576 -24.22 -19.89 22.35
C LYS A 576 -24.58 -18.51 22.88
N LEU A 577 -25.85 -18.28 23.19
CA LEU A 577 -26.27 -17.15 24.03
C LEU A 577 -26.02 -17.51 25.50
N GLU A 578 -24.96 -16.98 26.09
CA GLU A 578 -24.54 -17.30 27.45
C GLU A 578 -25.40 -16.61 28.50
N SER A 579 -25.72 -15.34 28.28
CA SER A 579 -26.58 -14.56 29.17
C SER A 579 -27.09 -13.29 28.49
N ILE A 580 -28.18 -12.76 29.03
CA ILE A 580 -28.66 -11.40 28.76
C ILE A 580 -28.44 -10.61 30.04
N LYS A 581 -27.88 -9.41 29.93
CA LYS A 581 -27.54 -8.58 31.08
C LYS A 581 -28.19 -7.22 30.98
N ARG A 582 -28.83 -6.81 32.07
CA ARG A 582 -29.44 -5.49 32.24
C ARG A 582 -29.66 -5.19 33.71
N LYS A 583 -29.35 -3.97 34.13
CA LYS A 583 -29.60 -3.52 35.50
C LYS A 583 -31.08 -3.69 35.89
N ASP A 584 -31.33 -4.27 37.07
CA ASP A 584 -32.64 -4.60 37.66
C ASP A 584 -33.42 -5.75 37.02
N TYR A 585 -32.81 -6.50 36.09
CA TYR A 585 -33.42 -7.66 35.47
C TYR A 585 -32.58 -8.90 35.75
N LYS A 586 -33.25 -10.03 35.89
CA LYS A 586 -32.63 -11.36 35.88
C LYS A 586 -33.31 -12.20 34.81
N PHE A 587 -32.52 -12.58 33.80
CA PHE A 587 -33.00 -13.34 32.66
C PHE A 587 -32.71 -14.83 32.87
N THR A 588 -33.73 -15.66 32.76
CA THR A 588 -33.62 -17.12 32.81
C THR A 588 -33.80 -17.68 31.41
N LEU A 589 -32.70 -18.17 30.83
CA LEU A 589 -32.71 -18.83 29.52
C LEU A 589 -33.35 -20.22 29.68
N SER A 590 -34.46 -20.45 29.00
CA SER A 590 -35.18 -21.72 28.96
C SER A 590 -34.90 -22.48 27.67
N GLY A 591 -34.61 -23.78 27.76
CA GLY A 591 -34.40 -24.65 26.60
C GLY A 591 -33.00 -24.55 25.98
N ASN A 592 -32.92 -24.78 24.65
CA ASN A 592 -31.64 -24.74 23.92
C ASN A 592 -31.27 -23.30 23.52
N ASN A 593 -30.07 -22.88 23.92
CA ASN A 593 -29.48 -21.56 23.63
C ASN A 593 -28.21 -21.64 22.75
N THR A 594 -27.91 -22.80 22.17
CA THR A 594 -26.79 -23.02 21.25
C THR A 594 -27.31 -23.33 19.85
N PHE A 595 -26.81 -22.60 18.86
CA PHE A 595 -27.23 -22.72 17.46
C PHE A 595 -26.04 -22.85 16.53
N LYS A 596 -26.17 -23.70 15.50
CA LYS A 596 -25.15 -23.89 14.47
C LYS A 596 -25.39 -22.96 13.29
N PHE A 597 -24.32 -22.29 12.87
CA PHE A 597 -24.28 -21.44 11.69
C PHE A 597 -23.21 -21.98 10.74
N LYS A 598 -23.60 -22.20 9.48
CA LYS A 598 -22.66 -22.65 8.47
C LYS A 598 -22.05 -21.42 7.79
N THR A 599 -20.76 -21.23 8.00
CA THR A 599 -19.97 -20.15 7.41
C THR A 599 -19.05 -20.70 6.33
N GLU A 600 -18.74 -19.88 5.33
CA GLU A 600 -17.92 -20.30 4.20
C GLU A 600 -17.02 -19.17 3.69
N ILE A 601 -15.91 -19.55 3.06
CA ILE A 601 -15.09 -18.63 2.26
C ILE A 601 -15.54 -18.77 0.81
N LYS A 602 -15.76 -17.63 0.15
CA LYS A 602 -16.09 -17.60 -1.28
C LYS A 602 -15.14 -16.69 -2.04
N GLU A 603 -14.71 -17.14 -3.20
CA GLU A 603 -13.94 -16.36 -4.15
C GLU A 603 -14.82 -16.07 -5.38
N PRO A 604 -14.94 -14.79 -5.80
CA PRO A 604 -15.81 -14.42 -6.91
C PRO A 604 -15.25 -14.89 -8.24
N LYS A 605 -16.08 -15.52 -9.05
CA LYS A 605 -15.77 -15.98 -10.40
C LYS A 605 -16.24 -14.95 -11.41
N ALA A 606 -15.32 -14.05 -11.77
CA ALA A 606 -15.57 -13.05 -12.82
C ALA A 606 -14.48 -13.07 -13.89
N GLU A 607 -14.87 -12.99 -15.16
CA GLU A 607 -13.99 -12.82 -16.30
C GLU A 607 -14.06 -11.38 -16.80
N VAL A 608 -12.91 -10.82 -17.19
CA VAL A 608 -12.82 -9.44 -17.69
C VAL A 608 -12.27 -9.44 -19.09
N LYS A 609 -12.98 -8.76 -19.99
CA LYS A 609 -12.57 -8.55 -21.37
C LYS A 609 -12.48 -7.05 -21.65
N VAL A 610 -11.33 -6.60 -22.15
CA VAL A 610 -11.18 -5.23 -22.66
C VAL A 610 -11.90 -5.13 -24.00
N LEU A 611 -12.79 -4.15 -24.15
CA LEU A 611 -13.55 -3.92 -25.38
C LEU A 611 -12.95 -2.83 -26.28
N GLY A 612 -11.97 -2.06 -25.78
CA GLY A 612 -11.44 -0.87 -26.44
C GLY A 612 -12.10 0.43 -25.93
N ASP A 613 -11.55 1.58 -26.32
CA ASP A 613 -12.09 2.94 -26.02
C ASP A 613 -12.41 3.18 -24.53
N GLY A 614 -11.58 2.66 -23.64
CA GLY A 614 -11.77 2.80 -22.19
C GLY A 614 -12.98 2.04 -21.64
N LYS A 615 -13.37 0.93 -22.27
CA LYS A 615 -14.45 0.04 -21.79
C LYS A 615 -13.93 -1.37 -21.48
N ILE A 616 -14.48 -1.96 -20.42
CA ILE A 616 -14.34 -3.38 -20.10
C ILE A 616 -15.71 -4.01 -19.91
N GLU A 617 -15.79 -5.29 -20.26
CA GLU A 617 -16.91 -6.17 -19.96
C GLU A 617 -16.50 -7.11 -18.83
N VAL A 618 -17.33 -7.18 -17.78
CA VAL A 618 -17.17 -8.10 -16.66
C VAL A 618 -18.31 -9.12 -16.71
N LYS A 619 -17.96 -10.40 -16.89
CA LYS A 619 -18.89 -11.52 -16.94
C LYS A 619 -18.78 -12.37 -15.68
N THR A 620 -19.91 -12.77 -15.12
CA THR A 620 -19.95 -13.58 -13.89
C THR A 620 -21.32 -14.22 -13.75
N ASP A 621 -21.35 -15.46 -13.27
CA ASP A 621 -22.59 -16.17 -12.89
C ASP A 621 -22.90 -16.01 -11.39
N ASP A 622 -21.95 -15.46 -10.62
CA ASP A 622 -22.11 -15.26 -9.19
C ASP A 622 -23.05 -14.09 -8.91
N LYS A 623 -23.94 -14.27 -7.94
CA LYS A 623 -24.88 -13.24 -7.48
C LYS A 623 -24.32 -12.47 -6.29
N ASP A 624 -24.92 -11.32 -6.02
CA ASP A 624 -24.57 -10.45 -4.89
C ASP A 624 -23.11 -10.00 -4.89
N LEU A 625 -22.55 -9.77 -6.08
CA LEU A 625 -21.22 -9.20 -6.22
C LEU A 625 -21.27 -7.67 -6.20
N GLU A 626 -20.16 -7.10 -5.77
CA GLU A 626 -19.83 -5.69 -5.92
C GLU A 626 -18.41 -5.54 -6.46
N TYR A 627 -18.18 -4.42 -7.16
CA TYR A 627 -16.88 -4.08 -7.70
C TYR A 627 -16.42 -2.69 -7.25
N ASN A 628 -15.12 -2.49 -7.27
CA ASN A 628 -14.46 -1.24 -6.98
C ASN A 628 -13.32 -1.05 -7.95
N PHE A 629 -13.27 0.10 -8.61
CA PHE A 629 -12.16 0.45 -9.51
C PHE A 629 -11.29 1.52 -8.85
N ASN A 630 -9.99 1.28 -8.74
CA ASN A 630 -9.02 2.25 -8.20
C ASN A 630 -9.33 2.82 -6.81
N ASN A 631 -9.92 2.00 -5.93
CA ASN A 631 -10.30 2.36 -4.57
C ASN A 631 -11.37 3.47 -4.48
N ASN A 632 -12.26 3.57 -5.48
CA ASN A 632 -13.49 4.36 -5.41
C ASN A 632 -14.51 3.71 -4.45
N ASP A 633 -15.76 4.18 -4.43
CA ASP A 633 -16.81 3.49 -3.69
C ASP A 633 -17.19 2.16 -4.37
N TRP A 634 -17.54 1.15 -3.56
CA TRP A 634 -18.04 -0.13 -4.03
C TRP A 634 -19.41 0.04 -4.72
N GLN A 635 -19.60 -0.63 -5.86
CA GLN A 635 -20.79 -0.57 -6.68
C GLN A 635 -21.29 -1.98 -7.01
N ASP A 636 -22.60 -2.11 -7.20
CA ASP A 636 -23.22 -3.38 -7.57
C ASP A 636 -22.67 -3.92 -8.90
N LEU A 637 -22.32 -5.22 -8.91
CA LEU A 637 -21.88 -5.93 -10.10
C LEU A 637 -22.97 -6.91 -10.56
N PRO A 638 -23.85 -6.52 -11.49
CA PRO A 638 -24.81 -7.44 -12.10
C PRO A 638 -24.13 -8.37 -13.12
N GLU A 639 -24.87 -9.38 -13.56
CA GLU A 639 -24.49 -10.25 -14.67
C GLU A 639 -24.19 -9.42 -15.93
N ASN A 640 -23.05 -9.65 -16.58
CA ASN A 640 -22.61 -8.98 -17.81
C ASN A 640 -22.58 -7.43 -17.71
N LYS A 641 -21.75 -6.90 -16.81
CA LYS A 641 -21.59 -5.46 -16.61
C LYS A 641 -20.56 -4.87 -17.59
N ILE A 642 -20.95 -3.81 -18.30
CA ILE A 642 -20.00 -2.92 -19.00
C ILE A 642 -19.62 -1.78 -18.05
N ILE A 643 -18.32 -1.57 -17.87
CA ILE A 643 -17.74 -0.44 -17.14
C ILE A 643 -17.04 0.44 -18.18
N ASP A 644 -17.43 1.71 -18.25
CA ASP A 644 -16.89 2.69 -19.18
C ASP A 644 -15.93 3.68 -18.50
N ARG A 645 -15.22 4.46 -19.32
CA ARG A 645 -14.29 5.51 -18.88
C ARG A 645 -13.22 5.00 -17.91
N ILE A 646 -12.78 3.77 -18.10
CA ILE A 646 -11.76 3.17 -17.23
C ILE A 646 -10.39 3.79 -17.50
N THR A 647 -9.59 3.86 -16.45
CA THR A 647 -8.18 4.24 -16.50
C THR A 647 -7.29 3.03 -16.20
N ALA A 648 -5.97 3.19 -16.24
CA ALA A 648 -5.09 2.16 -15.69
C ALA A 648 -5.34 1.96 -14.20
N GLY A 649 -5.15 0.73 -13.73
CA GLY A 649 -5.14 0.39 -12.31
C GLY A 649 -5.86 -0.92 -12.01
N ASN A 650 -6.49 -1.01 -10.83
CA ASN A 650 -7.02 -2.28 -10.33
C ASN A 650 -8.54 -2.26 -10.26
N LEU A 651 -9.14 -3.32 -10.82
CA LEU A 651 -10.53 -3.70 -10.59
C LEU A 651 -10.56 -4.75 -9.46
N TYR A 652 -11.26 -4.44 -8.39
CA TYR A 652 -11.52 -5.32 -7.27
C TYR A 652 -12.96 -5.84 -7.35
N ILE A 653 -13.16 -7.13 -7.13
CA ILE A 653 -14.48 -7.78 -7.13
C ILE A 653 -14.60 -8.62 -5.86
N ARG A 654 -15.75 -8.57 -5.19
CA ARG A 654 -16.06 -9.38 -3.99
C ARG A 654 -17.56 -9.64 -3.86
N PHE A 655 -17.93 -10.63 -3.06
CA PHE A 655 -19.31 -10.80 -2.59
C PHE A 655 -19.67 -9.72 -1.56
N LYS A 656 -20.88 -9.20 -1.66
CA LYS A 656 -21.47 -8.30 -0.65
C LYS A 656 -21.59 -9.03 0.68
N ASN A 657 -21.17 -8.37 1.77
CA ASN A 657 -21.29 -8.93 3.12
C ASN A 657 -22.68 -8.68 3.74
N THR A 658 -23.75 -9.14 3.11
CA THR A 658 -25.14 -8.91 3.57
C THR A 658 -25.52 -9.84 4.72
N SER A 659 -25.11 -11.11 4.67
CA SER A 659 -25.49 -12.15 5.63
C SER A 659 -24.52 -12.32 6.79
N GLY A 660 -23.27 -11.84 6.72
CA GLY A 660 -22.24 -12.11 7.74
C GLY A 660 -21.74 -13.56 7.80
N LEU A 661 -22.32 -14.48 7.01
CA LEU A 661 -21.96 -15.90 6.96
C LEU A 661 -20.86 -16.20 5.93
N ILE A 662 -20.65 -15.28 4.99
CA ILE A 662 -19.68 -15.43 3.90
C ILE A 662 -18.48 -14.55 4.19
N THR A 663 -17.30 -15.15 4.19
CA THR A 663 -16.02 -14.43 4.08
C THR A 663 -15.66 -14.35 2.59
N SER A 664 -15.76 -13.16 1.99
CA SER A 664 -15.39 -12.98 0.59
C SER A 664 -13.90 -12.74 0.43
N GLU A 665 -13.26 -13.54 -0.42
CA GLU A 665 -11.99 -13.13 -1.04
C GLU A 665 -12.23 -11.98 -2.01
N ILE A 666 -11.17 -11.21 -2.27
CA ILE A 666 -11.19 -10.12 -3.24
C ILE A 666 -10.42 -10.58 -4.48
N LYS A 667 -11.12 -10.69 -5.61
CA LYS A 667 -10.47 -10.89 -6.91
C LYS A 667 -9.95 -9.55 -7.42
N THR A 668 -8.64 -9.48 -7.67
CA THR A 668 -7.99 -8.27 -8.19
C THR A 668 -7.56 -8.50 -9.64
N ILE A 669 -7.94 -7.58 -10.52
CA ILE A 669 -7.61 -7.62 -11.95
C ILE A 669 -6.90 -6.31 -12.31
N ASN A 670 -5.66 -6.42 -12.79
CA ASN A 670 -4.88 -5.26 -13.18
C ASN A 670 -5.15 -4.89 -14.64
N ILE A 671 -5.65 -3.68 -14.86
CA ILE A 671 -5.89 -3.10 -16.18
C ILE A 671 -4.73 -2.17 -16.50
N LYS A 672 -3.96 -2.51 -17.54
CA LYS A 672 -2.85 -1.67 -18.01
C LYS A 672 -3.35 -0.61 -18.97
N LYS A 673 -2.58 0.47 -19.13
CA LYS A 673 -2.76 1.46 -20.20
C LYS A 673 -1.49 1.49 -21.04
N HIS A 674 -1.66 1.26 -22.34
CA HIS A 674 -0.58 1.44 -23.31
C HIS A 674 -0.20 2.92 -23.43
N ASN A 675 1.01 3.23 -23.85
CA ASN A 675 1.46 4.62 -24.00
C ASN A 675 2.22 4.81 -25.30
N ILE A 676 2.09 5.99 -25.91
CA ILE A 676 3.04 6.49 -26.90
C ILE A 676 4.06 7.33 -26.16
N TYR A 677 5.35 7.09 -26.41
CA TYR A 677 6.39 7.83 -25.73
C TYR A 677 6.60 9.21 -26.36
N ALA A 678 7.00 10.19 -25.55
CA ALA A 678 7.35 11.52 -26.05
C ALA A 678 8.43 11.43 -27.14
N ASN A 679 8.23 12.16 -28.25
CA ASN A 679 9.09 12.17 -29.43
C ASN A 679 9.22 10.83 -30.17
N GLN A 680 8.37 9.84 -29.86
CA GLN A 680 8.32 8.60 -30.62
C GLN A 680 7.87 8.88 -32.06
N LEU A 681 6.76 9.61 -32.21
CA LEU A 681 6.19 9.96 -33.51
C LEU A 681 6.87 11.21 -34.08
N LYS A 682 7.24 11.13 -35.36
CA LYS A 682 7.78 12.27 -36.13
C LYS A 682 7.24 12.23 -37.56
N VAL A 683 7.34 13.36 -38.27
CA VAL A 683 6.83 13.50 -39.65
C VAL A 683 7.95 13.89 -40.59
N ILE A 684 8.02 13.21 -41.75
CA ILE A 684 8.90 13.52 -42.87
C ILE A 684 8.03 13.57 -44.13
N GLY A 685 7.79 14.77 -44.66
CA GLY A 685 6.84 14.97 -45.75
C GLY A 685 5.43 14.53 -45.33
N ARG A 686 4.86 13.54 -46.02
CA ARG A 686 3.56 12.91 -45.68
C ARG A 686 3.70 11.57 -44.96
N THR A 687 4.90 11.24 -44.50
CA THR A 687 5.18 9.97 -43.83
C THR A 687 5.38 10.20 -42.34
N ILE A 688 4.60 9.48 -41.55
CA ILE A 688 4.71 9.40 -40.10
C ILE A 688 5.64 8.23 -39.77
N ILE A 689 6.67 8.51 -38.99
CA ILE A 689 7.65 7.54 -38.49
C ILE A 689 7.52 7.37 -36.98
N GLY A 690 8.01 6.26 -36.43
CA GLY A 690 7.83 5.93 -35.01
C GLY A 690 6.61 5.07 -34.71
N VAL A 691 5.84 4.75 -35.74
CA VAL A 691 4.67 3.85 -35.68
C VAL A 691 5.09 2.40 -35.86
N ASP A 692 4.22 1.45 -35.50
CA ASP A 692 4.38 0.03 -35.78
C ASP A 692 3.02 -0.70 -35.82
N GLN A 693 3.05 -2.03 -35.91
CA GLN A 693 1.87 -2.89 -36.04
C GLN A 693 0.94 -2.91 -34.83
N THR A 694 1.43 -2.47 -33.67
CA THR A 694 0.63 -2.33 -32.45
C THR A 694 -0.23 -1.07 -32.46
N MET A 695 -0.02 -0.18 -33.44
CA MET A 695 -0.69 1.12 -33.53
C MET A 695 -1.78 1.17 -34.60
N GLU A 696 -2.69 2.10 -34.39
CA GLU A 696 -3.75 2.46 -35.31
C GLU A 696 -3.86 3.98 -35.44
N TYR A 697 -4.44 4.42 -36.54
CA TYR A 697 -4.61 5.84 -36.85
C TYR A 697 -5.99 6.14 -37.42
N LYS A 698 -6.40 7.39 -37.34
CA LYS A 698 -7.59 7.89 -38.02
C LYS A 698 -7.45 9.36 -38.37
N LEU A 699 -8.24 9.85 -39.33
CA LEU A 699 -8.42 11.29 -39.51
C LEU A 699 -9.23 11.82 -38.31
N LYS A 700 -8.92 13.02 -37.80
CA LYS A 700 -9.48 13.58 -36.56
C LYS A 700 -11.02 13.51 -36.47
N ASP A 701 -11.71 13.71 -37.59
CA ASP A 701 -13.18 13.71 -37.65
C ASP A 701 -13.77 12.35 -38.09
N SER A 702 -12.94 11.32 -38.24
CA SER A 702 -13.36 9.94 -38.51
C SER A 702 -13.70 9.20 -37.22
N ASN A 703 -14.63 8.26 -37.32
CA ASN A 703 -14.97 7.35 -36.23
C ASN A 703 -14.14 6.05 -36.28
N ASP A 704 -13.66 5.66 -37.46
CA ASP A 704 -13.03 4.36 -37.67
C ASP A 704 -11.51 4.45 -37.54
N TRP A 705 -10.95 3.61 -36.68
CA TRP A 705 -9.51 3.39 -36.54
C TRP A 705 -8.99 2.40 -37.59
N ILE A 706 -7.89 2.75 -38.23
CA ILE A 706 -7.24 1.95 -39.26
C ILE A 706 -5.94 1.39 -38.67
N SER A 707 -5.75 0.07 -38.77
CA SER A 707 -4.51 -0.57 -38.33
C SER A 707 -3.31 -0.10 -39.15
N ILE A 708 -2.18 0.11 -38.48
CA ILE A 708 -0.89 0.31 -39.13
C ILE A 708 -0.23 -1.07 -39.30
N ASP A 709 0.29 -1.38 -40.48
CA ASP A 709 0.84 -2.71 -40.80
C ASP A 709 2.38 -2.73 -40.93
N LYS A 710 3.01 -1.54 -40.91
CA LYS A 710 4.45 -1.36 -41.10
C LYS A 710 5.01 -0.37 -40.07
N ASN A 711 6.33 -0.19 -40.05
CA ASN A 711 6.99 0.74 -39.12
C ASN A 711 6.96 2.22 -39.57
N LYS A 712 6.25 2.52 -40.66
CA LYS A 712 6.01 3.86 -41.19
C LYS A 712 4.62 3.93 -41.78
N LEU A 713 4.01 5.11 -41.74
CA LEU A 713 2.68 5.37 -42.27
C LEU A 713 2.74 6.56 -43.24
N THR A 714 2.60 6.31 -44.54
CA THR A 714 2.46 7.37 -45.55
C THR A 714 0.98 7.61 -45.82
N VAL A 715 0.52 8.85 -45.63
CA VAL A 715 -0.86 9.22 -45.92
C VAL A 715 -0.99 9.91 -47.28
N SER A 716 -2.11 9.71 -47.96
CA SER A 716 -2.38 10.29 -49.27
C SER A 716 -2.84 11.75 -49.20
N THR A 717 -3.62 12.10 -48.17
CA THR A 717 -4.25 13.42 -48.00
C THR A 717 -3.64 14.20 -46.85
N PRO A 718 -3.33 15.51 -47.03
CA PRO A 718 -3.08 16.42 -45.92
C PRO A 718 -4.26 16.44 -44.95
N GLY A 719 -3.98 16.67 -43.67
CA GLY A 719 -5.00 16.64 -42.63
C GLY A 719 -4.43 16.49 -41.24
N THR A 720 -5.34 16.45 -40.26
CA THR A 720 -5.00 16.16 -38.87
C THR A 720 -5.35 14.72 -38.56
N TYR A 721 -4.35 13.94 -38.17
CA TYR A 721 -4.48 12.53 -37.83
C TYR A 721 -4.31 12.33 -36.33
N GLU A 722 -5.05 11.35 -35.81
CA GLU A 722 -4.88 10.82 -34.46
C GLU A 722 -4.23 9.44 -34.54
N ILE A 723 -3.27 9.17 -33.65
CA ILE A 723 -2.51 7.91 -33.62
C ILE A 723 -2.48 7.39 -32.19
N ARG A 724 -2.74 6.10 -32.00
CA ARG A 724 -2.67 5.44 -30.68
C ARG A 724 -2.16 4.02 -30.77
N VAL A 725 -1.72 3.46 -29.64
CA VAL A 725 -1.51 2.01 -29.47
C VAL A 725 -2.87 1.34 -29.27
N LYS A 726 -3.11 0.25 -29.99
CA LYS A 726 -4.34 -0.58 -29.92
C LYS A 726 -4.54 -1.14 -28.51
N SER A 727 -5.80 -1.36 -28.12
CA SER A 727 -6.09 -2.15 -26.92
C SER A 727 -5.70 -3.62 -27.10
N THR A 728 -5.28 -4.26 -26.02
CA THR A 728 -5.01 -5.70 -25.94
C THR A 728 -5.97 -6.35 -24.93
N ASN A 729 -5.94 -7.67 -24.81
CA ASN A 729 -6.76 -8.37 -23.82
C ASN A 729 -6.48 -7.93 -22.37
N ASP A 730 -5.26 -7.45 -22.08
CA ASP A 730 -4.80 -7.05 -20.75
C ASP A 730 -4.63 -5.53 -20.56
N GLY A 731 -4.95 -4.73 -21.58
CA GLY A 731 -4.71 -3.28 -21.51
C GLY A 731 -5.57 -2.44 -22.46
N ILE A 732 -5.97 -1.27 -21.98
CA ILE A 732 -6.66 -0.27 -22.80
C ILE A 732 -5.69 0.43 -23.74
N SER A 733 -6.24 0.98 -24.83
CA SER A 733 -5.49 1.79 -25.80
C SER A 733 -4.76 2.96 -25.12
N SER A 734 -3.69 3.43 -25.76
CA SER A 734 -3.06 4.67 -25.31
C SER A 734 -3.97 5.88 -25.52
N ASP A 735 -3.59 7.00 -24.91
CA ASP A 735 -4.08 8.30 -25.39
C ASP A 735 -3.64 8.48 -26.85
N SER A 736 -4.46 9.20 -27.63
CA SER A 736 -4.17 9.51 -29.02
C SER A 736 -3.24 10.72 -29.12
N GLU A 737 -2.21 10.58 -29.94
CA GLU A 737 -1.31 11.66 -30.33
C GLU A 737 -1.82 12.33 -31.62
N ILE A 738 -1.79 13.66 -31.65
CA ILE A 738 -2.25 14.44 -32.81
C ILE A 738 -1.06 14.76 -33.72
N VAL A 739 -1.18 14.36 -34.98
CA VAL A 739 -0.17 14.61 -36.02
C VAL A 739 -0.79 15.41 -37.16
N VAL A 740 -0.21 16.57 -37.49
CA VAL A 740 -0.67 17.43 -38.58
C VAL A 740 0.23 17.23 -39.80
N ILE A 741 -0.38 16.91 -40.95
CA ILE A 741 0.30 16.73 -42.23
C ILE A 741 -0.19 17.81 -43.19
N HIS A 742 0.75 18.57 -43.75
CA HIS A 742 0.50 19.68 -44.67
C HIS A 742 0.55 19.28 -46.14
#